data_AF-A0A918EQT0-F1
#
_entry.id   AF-A0A918EQT0-F1
#
_cell.length_a   1.000
_cell.length_b   1.000
_cell.length_c   1.000
_cell.angle_alpha   90.00
_cell.angle_beta   90.00
_cell.angle_gamma   90.00
#
_symmetry.space_group_name_H-M   'P 1'
#
loop_
_entity.id
_entity.type
_entity.pdbx_description
1 polymer ?
#
loop_
_entity_poly.entity_id
_entity_poly.type
_entity_poly.pdbx_seq_one_letter_code
_entity_poly.pdbx_strand_id
1 'polypeptide(L)'
;MTRRPAAHRPHSSHWGTFHAAYDPAAPAGHPRLDVVPDPADPEPSKLLGNLPGFDRARVDRPYVRRGWLENGPGPDPARGADQFVPVTWEEVVPLLARELDRVRTEHGNSAIFGGSYGWGSAGRFHHAQSQIHRFLNCLGGYTRSVNTYSLGASRNLLRHVLGDEAVLTEPTTLPVLAEHTGLFVCFGGMPAKNMQVNAGGVSRHDSAAQLRAARARGARFVLVSPLRDDLAEDLDAEWLAPVPGTDTALMLALAHVLITEDLCDEDFLARCVTGHEVFRDYVLGRRDGVAKTPKWAAAVCGIPAARIASLAREMAAHRTMVSVAWSLQRARRGEQPLWAGIALAALLGQIGLPGGGFGHGYGATAGTGAGLLPYKLPTLPQGTNPVPDFIPVARIAELLLHPGQEYEYDGRRLTHPDIRLVYWAGGNPFHHHQDLGRLRRAFTRPDTVVVHEPYWTATARHADVVLPVTTTLEREDIGAARQDPVLLAMHRIAEPVGESRDDYDVFAALAAELGVEHTFTEGRTARQWLEHLYTGWRAGLPGEHRPGQDFAAFWQAGRIPLHGLRTHHVLYEGFRADPDGHPLPTPSGRVELFSSVVDGYGYDDCPGHPAWLPPEDDEERAAYPLHLIANNPATRLHSQLDQGPVSAASKSAGREPVRVHPADAAAHGVGEGDVVRLRSAVGSCLAAVVLSDAVRPGVVQLSTGAWFDPSAPETATCVHGNPNALTHDTGTSRLSHGCTGQLTRVALEPYTGPLPPVRAYEPPAGIRGKR
;
A
#
# COMPACT_ATOMS: atom_id res chain seq x y z
N MET A 1 -0.27 26.87 42.72
CA MET A 1 -0.27 25.40 42.59
C MET A 1 0.46 25.05 41.30
N THR A 2 1.67 24.51 41.40
CA THR A 2 2.43 23.99 40.26
C THR A 2 1.73 22.73 39.75
N ARG A 3 1.16 22.80 38.54
CA ARG A 3 0.41 21.70 37.92
C ARG A 3 1.39 20.56 37.61
N ARG A 4 1.11 19.33 38.06
CA ARG A 4 1.92 18.17 37.67
C ARG A 4 1.74 17.95 36.16
N PRO A 5 2.83 17.80 35.39
CA PRO A 5 2.73 17.44 33.97
C PRO A 5 2.03 16.07 33.81
N ALA A 6 1.28 15.91 32.72
CA ALA A 6 0.70 14.62 32.37
C ALA A 6 1.82 13.58 32.21
N ALA A 7 1.62 12.38 32.77
CA ALA A 7 2.63 11.33 32.70
C ALA A 7 2.64 10.71 31.29
N HIS A 8 3.83 10.58 30.70
CA HIS A 8 4.01 9.85 29.45
C HIS A 8 3.64 8.38 29.61
N ARG A 9 2.88 7.85 28.65
CA ARG A 9 2.48 6.44 28.60
C ARG A 9 2.99 5.80 27.30
N PRO A 10 3.40 4.51 27.34
CA PRO A 10 3.81 3.80 26.13
C PRO A 10 2.64 3.63 25.15
N HIS A 11 2.98 3.73 23.87
CA HIS A 11 2.06 3.55 22.76
C HIS A 11 2.83 3.07 21.51
N SER A 12 2.10 2.63 20.49
CA SER A 12 2.67 2.18 19.22
C SER A 12 1.86 2.69 18.05
N SER A 13 2.48 2.77 16.88
CA SER A 13 1.85 3.16 15.63
C SER A 13 2.54 2.45 14.47
N HIS A 14 2.02 2.62 13.25
CA HIS A 14 2.70 2.13 12.05
C HIS A 14 4.10 2.74 11.85
N TRP A 15 4.37 3.89 12.46
CA TRP A 15 5.60 4.65 12.30
C TRP A 15 6.65 4.35 13.37
N GLY A 16 6.29 3.61 14.42
CA GLY A 16 7.20 3.38 15.53
C GLY A 16 6.53 3.31 16.90
N THR A 17 7.32 2.88 17.87
CA THR A 17 7.00 2.93 19.30
C THR A 17 7.36 4.30 19.86
N PHE A 18 6.52 4.80 20.77
CA PHE A 18 6.74 6.10 21.41
C PHE A 18 6.09 6.14 22.79
N HIS A 19 6.45 7.16 23.54
CA HIS A 19 5.75 7.56 24.75
C HIS A 19 5.07 8.91 24.50
N ALA A 20 3.84 9.08 24.99
CA ALA A 20 3.13 10.33 24.80
C ALA A 20 2.38 10.79 26.04
N ALA A 21 2.22 12.10 26.16
CA ALA A 21 1.43 12.76 27.19
C ALA A 21 0.53 13.82 26.53
N TYR A 22 -0.73 13.89 26.97
CA TYR A 22 -1.70 14.85 26.45
C TYR A 22 -2.11 15.85 27.54
N ASP A 23 -1.97 17.15 27.25
CA ASP A 23 -2.49 18.25 28.07
C ASP A 23 -3.54 19.04 27.28
N PRO A 24 -4.85 18.82 27.52
CA PRO A 24 -5.92 19.54 26.84
C PRO A 24 -5.93 21.05 27.14
N ALA A 25 -5.24 21.47 28.21
CA ALA A 25 -5.16 22.85 28.65
C ALA A 25 -3.84 23.53 28.27
N ALA A 26 -3.05 22.94 27.37
CA ALA A 26 -1.85 23.57 26.84
C ALA A 26 -2.19 24.96 26.23
N PRO A 27 -1.38 26.01 26.48
CA PRO A 27 -1.60 27.33 25.91
C PRO A 27 -1.60 27.32 24.37
N ALA A 28 -2.31 28.26 23.76
CA ALA A 28 -2.29 28.43 22.31
C ALA A 28 -0.84 28.60 21.80
N GLY A 29 -0.46 27.82 20.78
CA GLY A 29 0.92 27.77 20.26
C GLY A 29 1.83 26.72 20.88
N HIS A 30 1.40 26.05 21.97
CA HIS A 30 2.07 24.87 22.51
C HIS A 30 1.36 23.58 22.06
N PRO A 31 2.11 22.50 21.76
CA PRO A 31 1.49 21.22 21.38
C PRO A 31 0.73 20.66 22.58
N ARG A 32 -0.55 20.28 22.35
CA ARG A 32 -1.36 19.57 23.36
C ARG A 32 -0.90 18.14 23.57
N LEU A 33 -0.27 17.54 22.55
CA LEU A 33 0.28 16.20 22.59
C LEU A 33 1.81 16.29 22.49
N ASP A 34 2.48 15.86 23.54
CA ASP A 34 3.94 15.64 23.53
C ASP A 34 4.22 14.18 23.17
N VAL A 35 5.12 13.97 22.20
CA VAL A 35 5.46 12.65 21.65
C VAL A 35 6.97 12.48 21.68
N VAL A 36 7.42 11.49 22.43
CA VAL A 36 8.84 11.13 22.57
C VAL A 36 9.05 9.75 21.96
N PRO A 37 9.84 9.63 20.88
CA PRO A 37 10.14 8.32 20.29
C PRO A 37 10.79 7.36 21.29
N ASP A 38 10.64 6.06 21.09
CA ASP A 38 11.32 5.06 21.93
C ASP A 38 12.85 5.23 21.81
N PRO A 39 13.58 5.48 22.92
CA PRO A 39 15.03 5.65 22.87
C PRO A 39 15.78 4.38 22.43
N ALA A 40 15.12 3.23 22.42
CA ALA A 40 15.70 1.99 21.90
C ALA A 40 15.72 1.95 20.36
N ASP A 41 14.93 2.78 19.68
CA ASP A 41 14.87 2.82 18.21
C ASP A 41 16.05 3.65 17.65
N PRO A 42 16.96 3.06 16.85
CA PRO A 42 18.15 3.77 16.38
C PRO A 42 17.86 4.78 15.26
N GLU A 43 16.73 4.66 14.56
CA GLU A 43 16.34 5.58 13.48
C GLU A 43 14.84 5.90 13.58
N PRO A 44 14.39 6.60 14.66
CA PRO A 44 12.96 6.82 14.87
C PRO A 44 12.31 7.63 13.76
N SER A 45 11.12 7.21 13.37
CA SER A 45 10.40 7.82 12.26
C SER A 45 10.03 9.28 12.53
N LYS A 46 10.45 10.15 11.61
CA LYS A 46 10.04 11.57 11.58
C LYS A 46 8.51 11.71 11.48
N LEU A 47 7.81 10.67 11.01
CA LEU A 47 6.36 10.67 10.85
C LEU A 47 5.61 10.75 12.19
N LEU A 48 6.24 10.38 13.31
CA LEU A 48 5.71 10.63 14.65
C LEU A 48 5.44 12.11 14.90
N GLY A 49 6.19 13.01 14.25
CA GLY A 49 5.97 14.47 14.31
C GLY A 49 4.64 14.94 13.68
N ASN A 50 3.89 14.07 13.00
CA ASN A 50 2.53 14.39 12.56
C ASN A 50 1.47 14.21 13.66
N LEU A 51 1.73 13.37 14.67
CA LEU A 51 0.76 13.04 15.73
C LEU A 51 0.24 14.26 16.50
N PRO A 52 1.02 15.32 16.76
CA PRO A 52 0.48 16.53 17.38
C PRO A 52 -0.67 17.21 16.62
N GLY A 53 -0.89 16.87 15.34
CA GLY A 53 -2.04 17.34 14.55
C GLY A 53 -3.28 16.44 14.58
N PHE A 54 -3.33 15.41 15.44
CA PHE A 54 -4.41 14.41 15.48
C PHE A 54 -5.79 14.97 15.86
N ASP A 55 -5.89 16.18 16.41
CA ASP A 55 -7.15 16.82 16.78
C ASP A 55 -7.68 17.79 15.71
N ARG A 56 -6.98 17.91 14.57
CA ARG A 56 -7.39 18.74 13.43
C ARG A 56 -8.30 17.96 12.46
N ALA A 57 -9.28 18.66 11.89
CA ALA A 57 -10.23 18.14 10.89
C ALA A 57 -11.10 16.96 11.38
N ARG A 58 -11.36 16.87 12.69
CA ARG A 58 -12.11 15.77 13.30
C ARG A 58 -13.59 15.76 12.93
N VAL A 59 -14.16 14.56 12.82
CA VAL A 59 -15.61 14.35 12.88
C VAL A 59 -16.00 14.32 14.36
N ASP A 60 -16.81 15.27 14.80
CA ASP A 60 -17.10 15.47 16.23
C ASP A 60 -18.35 14.75 16.73
N ARG A 61 -19.24 14.30 15.85
CA ARG A 61 -20.50 13.61 16.14
C ARG A 61 -20.99 12.87 14.89
N PRO A 62 -22.04 12.03 14.97
CA PRO A 62 -22.63 11.41 13.79
C PRO A 62 -23.22 12.44 12.81
N TYR A 63 -23.05 12.20 11.52
CA TYR A 63 -23.64 13.02 10.46
C TYR A 63 -24.31 12.15 9.41
N VAL A 64 -25.45 12.62 8.92
CA VAL A 64 -26.16 12.02 7.78
C VAL A 64 -26.26 13.06 6.67
N ARG A 65 -25.98 12.65 5.44
CA ARG A 65 -26.12 13.48 4.26
C ARG A 65 -27.58 13.90 4.10
N ARG A 66 -27.81 15.20 3.89
CA ARG A 66 -29.15 15.79 3.83
C ARG A 66 -30.06 15.08 2.83
N GLY A 67 -29.60 14.88 1.59
CA GLY A 67 -30.40 14.24 0.56
C GLY A 67 -30.82 12.81 0.89
N TRP A 68 -29.96 12.03 1.56
CA TRP A 68 -30.30 10.69 2.03
C TRP A 68 -31.31 10.72 3.19
N LEU A 69 -31.16 11.66 4.12
CA LEU A 69 -32.08 11.81 5.26
C LEU A 69 -33.48 12.27 4.83
N GLU A 70 -33.56 13.16 3.84
CA GLU A 70 -34.82 13.75 3.36
C GLU A 70 -35.54 12.85 2.33
N ASN A 71 -34.80 12.15 1.47
CA ASN A 71 -35.37 11.37 0.35
C ASN A 71 -35.26 9.85 0.52
N GLY A 72 -34.51 9.38 1.51
CA GLY A 72 -34.22 7.97 1.73
C GLY A 72 -33.05 7.42 0.89
N PRO A 73 -32.79 6.10 1.00
CA PRO A 73 -31.73 5.42 0.24
C PRO A 73 -31.94 5.44 -1.26
N GLY A 74 -30.86 5.62 -2.02
CA GLY A 74 -30.88 5.54 -3.47
C GLY A 74 -29.63 6.13 -4.14
N PRO A 75 -29.45 5.88 -5.45
CA PRO A 75 -28.43 6.56 -6.24
C PRO A 75 -28.64 8.08 -6.21
N ASP A 76 -27.58 8.83 -5.93
CA ASP A 76 -27.67 10.28 -5.77
C ASP A 76 -26.42 11.00 -6.34
N PRO A 77 -26.58 11.81 -7.41
CA PRO A 77 -25.46 12.54 -8.01
C PRO A 77 -24.90 13.67 -7.11
N ALA A 78 -25.61 14.06 -6.05
CA ALA A 78 -25.17 15.09 -5.11
C ALA A 78 -24.14 14.57 -4.08
N ARG A 79 -23.92 13.25 -3.97
CA ARG A 79 -22.94 12.67 -3.04
C ARG A 79 -21.54 13.24 -3.28
N GLY A 80 -20.91 13.80 -2.25
CA GLY A 80 -19.64 14.53 -2.36
C GLY A 80 -19.75 16.04 -2.58
N ALA A 81 -20.96 16.56 -2.86
CA ALA A 81 -21.27 17.98 -3.01
C ALA A 81 -22.42 18.46 -2.10
N ASP A 82 -23.17 17.53 -1.50
CA ASP A 82 -24.30 17.79 -0.61
C ASP A 82 -23.86 18.24 0.80
N GLN A 83 -24.84 18.72 1.57
CA GLN A 83 -24.69 19.10 2.98
C GLN A 83 -24.88 17.90 3.92
N PHE A 84 -24.33 18.03 5.12
CA PHE A 84 -24.50 17.06 6.20
C PHE A 84 -25.35 17.64 7.33
N VAL A 85 -26.21 16.81 7.90
CA VAL A 85 -27.05 17.11 9.06
C VAL A 85 -26.47 16.37 10.27
N PRO A 86 -26.14 17.08 11.37
CA PRO A 86 -25.72 16.43 12.59
C PRO A 86 -26.90 15.68 13.22
N VAL A 87 -26.65 14.46 13.70
CA VAL A 87 -27.66 13.62 14.39
C VAL A 87 -27.04 13.01 15.64
N THR A 88 -27.86 12.50 16.55
CA THR A 88 -27.37 11.78 17.74
C THR A 88 -27.10 10.31 17.44
N TRP A 89 -26.39 9.65 18.35
CA TRP A 89 -26.18 8.20 18.27
C TRP A 89 -27.50 7.41 18.35
N GLU A 90 -28.45 7.89 19.16
CA GLU A 90 -29.79 7.30 19.32
C GLU A 90 -30.64 7.43 18.05
N GLU A 91 -30.38 8.43 17.22
CA GLU A 91 -31.05 8.61 15.92
C GLU A 91 -30.39 7.76 14.83
N VAL A 92 -29.06 7.79 14.73
CA VAL A 92 -28.34 7.18 13.60
C VAL A 92 -28.27 5.65 13.68
N VAL A 93 -28.16 5.07 14.88
CA VAL A 93 -27.98 3.62 15.05
C VAL A 93 -29.21 2.84 14.57
N PRO A 94 -30.44 3.16 15.02
CA PRO A 94 -31.64 2.49 14.51
C PRO A 94 -31.87 2.78 13.02
N LEU A 95 -31.52 3.98 12.55
CA LEU A 95 -31.66 4.37 11.15
C LEU A 95 -30.77 3.52 10.23
N LEU A 96 -29.50 3.37 10.59
CA LEU A 96 -28.56 2.56 9.82
C LEU A 96 -28.84 1.06 9.96
N ALA A 97 -29.25 0.58 11.14
CA ALA A 97 -29.64 -0.81 11.32
C ALA A 97 -30.80 -1.19 10.40
N ARG A 98 -31.83 -0.34 10.27
CA ARG A 98 -32.94 -0.55 9.32
C ARG A 98 -32.46 -0.62 7.87
N GLU A 99 -31.52 0.23 7.47
CA GLU A 99 -31.00 0.21 6.11
C GLU A 99 -30.18 -1.05 5.81
N LEU A 100 -29.34 -1.48 6.74
CA LEU A 100 -28.61 -2.75 6.63
C LEU A 100 -29.58 -3.94 6.52
N ASP A 101 -30.65 -3.94 7.33
CA ASP A 101 -31.66 -4.97 7.31
C ASP A 101 -32.44 -4.97 5.99
N ARG A 102 -32.83 -3.79 5.49
CA ARG A 102 -33.47 -3.63 4.17
C ARG A 102 -32.60 -4.21 3.06
N VAL A 103 -31.33 -3.81 2.99
CA VAL A 103 -30.43 -4.27 1.92
C VAL A 103 -30.23 -5.79 1.98
N ARG A 104 -29.95 -6.36 3.16
CA ARG A 104 -29.73 -7.81 3.27
C ARG A 104 -30.98 -8.64 3.02
N THR A 105 -32.18 -8.13 3.34
CA THR A 105 -33.44 -8.88 3.20
C THR A 105 -34.07 -8.70 1.82
N GLU A 106 -33.96 -7.53 1.19
CA GLU A 106 -34.52 -7.26 -0.14
C GLU A 106 -33.57 -7.63 -1.30
N HIS A 107 -32.26 -7.45 -1.13
CA HIS A 107 -31.27 -7.63 -2.21
C HIS A 107 -30.27 -8.76 -1.93
N GLY A 108 -30.19 -9.25 -0.69
CA GLY A 108 -29.24 -10.26 -0.26
C GLY A 108 -27.86 -9.70 0.10
N ASN A 109 -27.07 -10.49 0.82
CA ASN A 109 -25.76 -10.05 1.33
C ASN A 109 -24.69 -9.81 0.24
N SER A 110 -24.85 -10.35 -0.96
CA SER A 110 -23.98 -10.04 -2.10
C SER A 110 -24.12 -8.57 -2.56
N ALA A 111 -25.23 -7.91 -2.23
CA ALA A 111 -25.42 -6.49 -2.51
C ALA A 111 -24.70 -5.55 -1.52
N ILE A 112 -24.06 -6.09 -0.47
CA ILE A 112 -23.25 -5.34 0.48
C ILE A 112 -21.77 -5.49 0.08
N PHE A 113 -21.14 -4.38 -0.28
CA PHE A 113 -19.69 -4.34 -0.47
C PHE A 113 -19.00 -3.95 0.84
N GLY A 114 -18.27 -4.91 1.41
CA GLY A 114 -17.53 -4.77 2.66
C GLY A 114 -16.01 -4.97 2.51
N GLY A 115 -15.47 -4.86 1.29
CA GLY A 115 -14.04 -5.08 1.04
C GLY A 115 -13.12 -4.12 1.81
N SER A 116 -13.58 -2.88 2.05
CA SER A 116 -13.03 -1.92 3.03
C SER A 116 -11.50 -1.79 3.07
N TYR A 117 -10.83 -1.81 1.90
CA TYR A 117 -9.36 -1.77 1.84
C TYR A 117 -8.80 -0.47 2.47
N GLY A 118 -7.70 -0.60 3.18
CA GLY A 118 -7.09 0.48 3.96
C GLY A 118 -5.98 -0.02 4.88
N TRP A 119 -5.20 0.91 5.42
CA TRP A 119 -4.15 0.60 6.39
C TRP A 119 -4.65 0.56 7.84
N GLY A 120 -5.85 1.10 8.12
CA GLY A 120 -6.36 1.23 9.48
C GLY A 120 -5.35 1.94 10.38
N SER A 121 -5.17 1.40 11.58
CA SER A 121 -4.11 1.81 12.51
C SER A 121 -3.49 0.58 13.17
N ALA A 122 -2.32 0.74 13.77
CA ALA A 122 -1.74 -0.30 14.61
C ALA A 122 -2.68 -0.62 15.79
N GLY A 123 -2.72 -1.89 16.18
CA GLY A 123 -3.67 -2.42 17.16
C GLY A 123 -4.11 -3.82 16.73
N ARG A 124 -4.23 -4.73 17.69
CA ARG A 124 -4.56 -6.14 17.44
C ARG A 124 -6.05 -6.42 17.60
N PHE A 125 -6.72 -5.65 18.46
CA PHE A 125 -8.15 -5.74 18.67
C PHE A 125 -8.91 -4.69 17.85
N HIS A 126 -8.58 -3.40 17.95
CA HIS A 126 -9.26 -2.31 17.24
C HIS A 126 -8.77 -2.13 15.79
N HIS A 127 -8.37 -3.23 15.14
CA HIS A 127 -8.08 -3.25 13.71
C HIS A 127 -9.39 -3.11 12.93
N ALA A 128 -9.68 -1.92 12.40
CA ALA A 128 -10.96 -1.56 11.79
C ALA A 128 -11.47 -2.57 10.75
N GLN A 129 -10.61 -3.07 9.85
CA GLN A 129 -10.99 -4.12 8.88
C GLN A 129 -11.40 -5.44 9.56
N SER A 130 -10.74 -5.84 10.64
CA SER A 130 -11.16 -7.03 11.39
C SER A 130 -12.52 -6.82 12.02
N GLN A 131 -12.80 -5.61 12.54
CA GLN A 131 -14.06 -5.28 13.19
C GLN A 131 -15.23 -5.29 12.21
N ILE A 132 -15.11 -4.59 11.07
CA ILE A 132 -16.17 -4.56 10.05
C ILE A 132 -16.40 -5.95 9.44
N HIS A 133 -15.35 -6.72 9.15
CA HIS A 133 -15.53 -8.07 8.60
C HIS A 133 -16.19 -9.01 9.61
N ARG A 134 -15.83 -8.92 10.90
CA ARG A 134 -16.52 -9.68 11.95
C ARG A 134 -18.01 -9.32 12.00
N PHE A 135 -18.31 -8.03 12.04
CA PHE A 135 -19.68 -7.52 12.06
C PHE A 135 -20.49 -8.01 10.86
N LEU A 136 -20.00 -7.84 9.63
CA LEU A 136 -20.70 -8.26 8.42
C LEU A 136 -20.85 -9.79 8.34
N ASN A 137 -19.87 -10.56 8.81
CA ASN A 137 -19.99 -12.02 8.90
C ASN A 137 -21.10 -12.44 9.89
N CYS A 138 -21.29 -11.71 11.00
CA CYS A 138 -22.42 -11.92 11.91
C CYS A 138 -23.78 -11.62 11.26
N LEU A 139 -23.82 -10.79 10.21
CA LEU A 139 -25.03 -10.47 9.44
C LEU A 139 -25.27 -11.38 8.24
N GLY A 140 -24.40 -12.38 8.03
CA GLY A 140 -24.53 -13.37 6.96
C GLY A 140 -23.64 -13.10 5.74
N GLY A 141 -22.61 -12.26 5.86
CA GLY A 141 -21.58 -12.08 4.84
C GLY A 141 -21.73 -10.84 3.97
N TYR A 142 -20.84 -10.71 2.99
CA TYR A 142 -20.74 -9.54 2.10
C TYR A 142 -19.90 -9.86 0.85
N THR A 143 -20.08 -9.10 -0.23
CA THR A 143 -19.15 -9.11 -1.39
C THR A 143 -17.81 -8.51 -0.97
N ARG A 144 -16.76 -9.32 -1.04
CA ARG A 144 -15.40 -8.95 -0.58
C ARG A 144 -14.52 -8.44 -1.72
N SER A 145 -13.31 -8.01 -1.38
CA SER A 145 -12.23 -7.80 -2.35
C SER A 145 -11.08 -8.78 -2.12
N VAL A 146 -10.36 -9.13 -3.19
CA VAL A 146 -9.13 -9.93 -3.14
C VAL A 146 -7.91 -9.10 -3.52
N ASN A 147 -6.73 -9.60 -3.13
CA ASN A 147 -5.43 -8.96 -3.31
C ASN A 147 -5.36 -7.60 -2.60
N THR A 148 -4.38 -6.77 -2.97
CA THR A 148 -4.13 -5.47 -2.35
C THR A 148 -3.68 -4.47 -3.41
N TYR A 149 -3.78 -3.17 -3.12
CA TYR A 149 -3.19 -2.13 -3.98
C TYR A 149 -1.65 -2.21 -4.02
N SER A 150 -1.03 -2.88 -3.07
CA SER A 150 0.43 -3.09 -3.02
C SER A 150 0.90 -4.25 -3.88
N LEU A 151 0.10 -5.32 -4.05
CA LEU A 151 0.54 -6.62 -4.57
C LEU A 151 -0.46 -7.23 -5.56
N GLY A 152 -1.28 -6.40 -6.21
CA GLY A 152 -2.37 -6.80 -7.09
C GLY A 152 -1.94 -7.75 -8.20
N ALA A 153 -0.84 -7.45 -8.88
CA ALA A 153 -0.29 -8.30 -9.94
C ALA A 153 0.59 -9.42 -9.40
N SER A 154 1.41 -9.12 -8.38
CA SER A 154 2.40 -10.08 -7.86
C SER A 154 1.78 -11.35 -7.31
N ARG A 155 0.71 -11.25 -6.52
CA ARG A 155 0.12 -12.44 -5.89
C ARG A 155 -0.41 -13.43 -6.91
N ASN A 156 -1.04 -12.94 -7.97
CA ASN A 156 -1.57 -13.78 -9.03
C ASN A 156 -0.42 -14.45 -9.79
N LEU A 157 0.57 -13.68 -10.24
CA LEU A 157 1.68 -14.22 -11.00
C LEU A 157 2.52 -15.23 -10.22
N LEU A 158 2.88 -14.93 -8.96
CA LEU A 158 3.76 -15.78 -8.16
C LEU A 158 3.17 -17.18 -7.93
N ARG A 159 1.84 -17.31 -7.82
CA ARG A 159 1.16 -18.60 -7.70
C ARG A 159 1.32 -19.49 -8.94
N HIS A 160 1.51 -18.90 -10.12
CA HIS A 160 1.74 -19.64 -11.35
C HIS A 160 3.22 -19.94 -11.58
N VAL A 161 4.11 -19.03 -11.18
CA VAL A 161 5.55 -19.11 -11.49
C VAL A 161 6.38 -19.80 -10.42
N LEU A 162 6.02 -19.61 -9.14
CA LEU A 162 6.71 -20.17 -7.97
C LEU A 162 5.79 -21.05 -7.11
N GLY A 163 4.47 -21.03 -7.35
CA GLY A 163 3.49 -21.84 -6.63
C GLY A 163 3.06 -21.26 -5.28
N ASP A 164 3.82 -20.32 -4.73
CA ASP A 164 3.58 -19.73 -3.40
C ASP A 164 3.81 -18.21 -3.37
N GLU A 165 3.63 -17.64 -2.17
CA GLU A 165 3.89 -16.22 -1.89
C GLU A 165 5.11 -16.04 -0.94
N ALA A 166 6.00 -17.03 -0.80
CA ALA A 166 7.09 -17.01 0.16
C ALA A 166 8.07 -15.85 -0.08
N VAL A 167 8.29 -15.46 -1.34
CA VAL A 167 9.05 -14.25 -1.70
C VAL A 167 8.50 -12.98 -1.03
N LEU A 168 7.19 -12.92 -0.78
CA LEU A 168 6.52 -11.77 -0.16
C LEU A 168 6.49 -11.84 1.37
N THR A 169 6.36 -13.05 1.92
CA THR A 169 6.09 -13.24 3.36
C THR A 169 7.31 -13.68 4.17
N GLU A 170 8.22 -14.43 3.55
CA GLU A 170 9.41 -15.03 4.15
C GLU A 170 10.63 -14.85 3.22
N PRO A 171 10.94 -13.63 2.75
CA PRO A 171 12.11 -13.41 1.90
C PRO A 171 13.40 -13.67 2.68
N THR A 172 14.50 -13.88 1.94
CA THR A 172 15.85 -13.90 2.53
C THR A 172 16.05 -12.66 3.41
N THR A 173 16.58 -12.83 4.61
CA THR A 173 16.63 -11.72 5.57
C THR A 173 17.73 -10.72 5.22
N LEU A 174 17.50 -9.44 5.52
CA LEU A 174 18.46 -8.36 5.27
C LEU A 174 19.83 -8.61 5.92
N PRO A 175 19.94 -9.16 7.15
CA PRO A 175 21.23 -9.59 7.69
C PRO A 175 21.98 -10.58 6.80
N VAL A 176 21.30 -11.60 6.27
CA VAL A 176 21.91 -12.56 5.32
C VAL A 176 22.37 -11.85 4.05
N LEU A 177 21.59 -10.91 3.53
CA LEU A 177 22.00 -10.12 2.37
C LEU A 177 23.21 -9.24 2.69
N ALA A 178 23.23 -8.62 3.87
CA ALA A 178 24.31 -7.80 4.37
C ALA A 178 25.59 -8.61 4.65
N GLU A 179 25.49 -9.93 4.87
CA GLU A 179 26.61 -10.83 5.14
C GLU A 179 27.13 -11.58 3.90
N HIS A 180 26.28 -11.84 2.89
CA HIS A 180 26.72 -12.58 1.69
C HIS A 180 26.62 -11.89 0.30
N THR A 181 25.85 -10.81 0.12
CA THR A 181 25.63 -10.23 -1.23
C THR A 181 26.83 -9.41 -1.73
N GLY A 182 27.40 -9.74 -2.89
CA GLY A 182 28.47 -8.95 -3.52
C GLY A 182 27.93 -7.80 -4.38
N LEU A 183 26.82 -8.02 -5.09
CA LEU A 183 26.19 -7.04 -5.97
C LEU A 183 24.67 -7.01 -5.75
N PHE A 184 24.14 -5.83 -5.43
CA PHE A 184 22.71 -5.56 -5.46
C PHE A 184 22.34 -4.90 -6.78
N VAL A 185 21.41 -5.49 -7.53
CA VAL A 185 20.78 -4.85 -8.69
C VAL A 185 19.33 -4.56 -8.32
N CYS A 186 19.04 -3.29 -8.04
CA CYS A 186 17.79 -2.84 -7.44
C CYS A 186 16.90 -2.17 -8.50
N PHE A 187 15.97 -2.92 -9.07
CA PHE A 187 14.94 -2.42 -9.99
C PHE A 187 13.81 -1.74 -9.19
N GLY A 188 13.68 -0.42 -9.34
CA GLY A 188 12.79 0.44 -8.54
C GLY A 188 13.30 0.76 -7.13
N GLY A 189 14.52 0.35 -6.80
CA GLY A 189 15.22 0.69 -5.55
C GLY A 189 14.74 -0.03 -4.29
N MET A 190 15.25 0.45 -3.15
CA MET A 190 14.95 -0.01 -1.78
C MET A 190 14.88 1.22 -0.86
N PRO A 191 13.89 2.11 -1.06
CA PRO A 191 13.91 3.47 -0.50
C PRO A 191 13.80 3.47 1.02
N ALA A 192 14.73 4.14 1.69
CA ALA A 192 14.76 4.24 3.16
C ALA A 192 13.48 4.86 3.74
N LYS A 193 12.85 5.82 3.03
CA LYS A 193 11.58 6.45 3.46
C LYS A 193 10.45 5.45 3.72
N ASN A 194 10.39 4.36 2.96
CA ASN A 194 9.35 3.35 3.10
C ASN A 194 9.68 2.34 4.21
N MET A 195 10.96 2.22 4.60
CA MET A 195 11.40 1.40 5.73
C MET A 195 11.05 2.04 7.08
N GLN A 196 10.44 3.23 7.10
CA GLN A 196 10.01 3.96 8.29
C GLN A 196 8.57 3.64 8.73
N VAL A 197 7.95 2.63 8.09
CA VAL A 197 6.57 2.21 8.36
C VAL A 197 6.43 0.69 8.33
N ASN A 198 5.59 0.15 9.21
CA ASN A 198 5.20 -1.25 9.18
C ASN A 198 3.76 -1.48 9.68
N ALA A 199 3.05 -2.41 9.05
CA ALA A 199 1.69 -2.77 9.47
C ALA A 199 1.73 -3.43 10.86
N GLY A 200 1.00 -2.87 11.82
CA GLY A 200 1.00 -3.34 13.21
C GLY A 200 2.09 -2.75 14.12
N GLY A 201 3.02 -1.99 13.54
CA GLY A 201 4.10 -1.29 14.24
C GLY A 201 5.49 -1.88 14.03
N VAL A 202 6.47 -1.15 14.54
CA VAL A 202 7.90 -1.46 14.47
C VAL A 202 8.56 -0.83 15.70
N SER A 203 9.25 -1.64 16.51
CA SER A 203 9.94 -1.13 17.70
C SER A 203 11.33 -0.57 17.42
N ARG A 204 11.93 -0.99 16.29
CA ARG A 204 13.29 -0.60 15.89
C ARG A 204 13.41 -0.52 14.36
N HIS A 205 13.89 0.61 13.84
CA HIS A 205 14.13 0.81 12.42
C HIS A 205 15.57 0.43 12.04
N ASP A 206 15.81 -0.88 11.85
CA ASP A 206 17.15 -1.42 11.58
C ASP A 206 17.41 -1.73 10.08
N SER A 207 16.39 -1.74 9.23
CA SER A 207 16.48 -2.24 7.84
C SER A 207 17.45 -1.43 6.96
N ALA A 208 17.48 -0.10 7.10
CA ALA A 208 18.42 0.75 6.35
C ALA A 208 19.87 0.51 6.80
N ALA A 209 20.09 0.26 8.10
CA ALA A 209 21.41 -0.04 8.64
C ALA A 209 22.00 -1.34 8.06
N GLN A 210 21.17 -2.35 7.74
CA GLN A 210 21.62 -3.57 7.08
C GLN A 210 22.17 -3.30 5.67
N LEU A 211 21.54 -2.41 4.90
CA LEU A 211 22.07 -2.02 3.59
C LEU A 211 23.39 -1.27 3.70
N ARG A 212 23.51 -0.37 4.68
CA ARG A 212 24.77 0.33 4.99
C ARG A 212 25.86 -0.65 5.43
N ALA A 213 25.53 -1.67 6.20
CA ALA A 213 26.46 -2.73 6.59
C ALA A 213 26.94 -3.54 5.37
N ALA A 214 26.03 -3.88 4.45
CA ALA A 214 26.37 -4.52 3.19
C ALA A 214 27.38 -3.68 2.37
N ARG A 215 27.13 -2.36 2.27
CA ARG A 215 28.02 -1.41 1.61
C ARG A 215 29.39 -1.34 2.31
N ALA A 216 29.42 -1.23 3.63
CA ALA A 216 30.64 -1.15 4.42
C ALA A 216 31.54 -2.40 4.28
N ARG A 217 30.93 -3.58 4.10
CA ARG A 217 31.64 -4.83 3.77
C ARG A 217 32.24 -4.83 2.36
N GLY A 218 31.75 -3.98 1.46
CA GLY A 218 32.21 -3.86 0.07
C GLY A 218 31.19 -4.30 -0.98
N ALA A 219 29.91 -4.46 -0.62
CA ALA A 219 28.87 -4.70 -1.63
C ALA A 219 28.72 -3.49 -2.55
N ARG A 220 28.48 -3.78 -3.83
CA ARG A 220 28.16 -2.78 -4.84
C ARG A 220 26.65 -2.69 -5.00
N PHE A 221 26.16 -1.49 -5.27
CA PHE A 221 24.74 -1.22 -5.53
C PHE A 221 24.60 -0.61 -6.92
N VAL A 222 23.71 -1.18 -7.72
CA VAL A 222 23.26 -0.63 -9.00
C VAL A 222 21.77 -0.35 -8.86
N LEU A 223 21.41 0.93 -8.87
CA LEU A 223 20.03 1.40 -8.85
C LEU A 223 19.52 1.51 -10.28
N VAL A 224 18.49 0.74 -10.61
CA VAL A 224 17.72 0.91 -11.84
C VAL A 224 16.41 1.59 -11.46
N SER A 225 16.36 2.92 -11.52
CA SER A 225 15.16 3.71 -11.22
C SER A 225 15.19 5.07 -11.90
N PRO A 226 14.06 5.63 -12.35
CA PRO A 226 13.98 7.03 -12.77
C PRO A 226 14.23 8.04 -11.63
N LEU A 227 14.28 7.61 -10.37
CA LEU A 227 14.57 8.46 -9.20
C LEU A 227 15.87 7.99 -8.52
N ARG A 228 16.87 8.88 -8.42
CA ARG A 228 18.18 8.58 -7.80
C ARG A 228 18.05 8.26 -6.30
N ASP A 229 17.07 8.86 -5.63
CA ASP A 229 16.81 8.72 -4.19
C ASP A 229 15.90 7.54 -3.82
N ASP A 230 15.63 6.63 -4.77
CA ASP A 230 15.05 5.31 -4.46
C ASP A 230 16.07 4.36 -3.78
N LEU A 231 17.32 4.81 -3.61
CA LEU A 231 18.27 4.32 -2.61
C LEU A 231 18.84 5.49 -1.80
N ALA A 232 19.31 5.20 -0.60
CA ALA A 232 19.99 6.19 0.22
C ALA A 232 21.32 6.59 -0.43
N GLU A 233 21.62 7.89 -0.40
CA GLU A 233 22.81 8.48 -1.04
C GLU A 233 24.12 7.88 -0.50
N ASP A 234 24.15 7.54 0.79
CA ASP A 234 25.30 6.94 1.48
C ASP A 234 25.62 5.50 1.05
N LEU A 235 24.77 4.86 0.24
CA LEU A 235 25.07 3.59 -0.39
C LEU A 235 25.97 3.74 -1.63
N ASP A 236 26.15 4.97 -2.14
CA ASP A 236 26.99 5.28 -3.32
C ASP A 236 26.68 4.34 -4.49
N ALA A 237 25.39 4.23 -4.80
CA ALA A 237 24.89 3.35 -5.85
C ALA A 237 25.14 3.94 -7.24
N GLU A 238 25.52 3.09 -8.19
CA GLU A 238 25.49 3.46 -9.61
C GLU A 238 24.03 3.70 -10.02
N TRP A 239 23.72 4.91 -10.51
CA TRP A 239 22.36 5.26 -10.93
C TRP A 239 22.15 5.06 -12.44
N LEU A 240 21.35 4.06 -12.79
CA LEU A 240 20.84 3.83 -14.14
C LEU A 240 19.37 4.28 -14.17
N ALA A 241 19.09 5.35 -14.92
CA ALA A 241 17.76 5.94 -14.99
C ALA A 241 17.01 5.47 -16.25
N PRO A 242 16.24 4.36 -16.23
CA PRO A 242 15.48 3.96 -17.41
C PRO A 242 14.28 4.90 -17.64
N VAL A 243 13.73 4.87 -18.85
CA VAL A 243 12.39 5.40 -19.13
C VAL A 243 11.37 4.61 -18.29
N PRO A 244 10.46 5.26 -17.53
CA PRO A 244 9.51 4.53 -16.68
C PRO A 244 8.65 3.53 -17.47
N GLY A 245 8.51 2.30 -16.93
CA GLY A 245 7.74 1.22 -17.57
C GLY A 245 8.52 0.40 -18.61
N THR A 246 9.84 0.58 -18.68
CA THR A 246 10.71 -0.14 -19.65
C THR A 246 11.64 -1.16 -19.00
N ASP A 247 11.47 -1.43 -17.70
CA ASP A 247 12.30 -2.33 -16.90
C ASP A 247 12.36 -3.75 -17.49
N THR A 248 11.24 -4.28 -17.99
CA THR A 248 11.18 -5.59 -18.65
C THR A 248 12.13 -5.65 -19.86
N ALA A 249 12.22 -4.58 -20.67
CA ALA A 249 13.13 -4.56 -21.81
C ALA A 249 14.60 -4.63 -21.37
N LEU A 250 14.96 -3.91 -20.31
CA LEU A 250 16.29 -3.99 -19.72
C LEU A 250 16.61 -5.39 -19.21
N MET A 251 15.69 -6.01 -18.45
CA MET A 251 15.87 -7.36 -17.92
C MET A 251 16.02 -8.41 -19.02
N LEU A 252 15.23 -8.32 -20.10
CA LEU A 252 15.34 -9.21 -21.26
C LEU A 252 16.69 -9.06 -21.98
N ALA A 253 17.25 -7.85 -22.05
CA ALA A 253 18.58 -7.65 -22.63
C ALA A 253 19.73 -8.10 -21.73
N LEU A 254 19.57 -8.02 -20.41
CA LEU A 254 20.50 -8.66 -19.48
C LEU A 254 20.47 -10.19 -19.69
N ALA A 255 19.28 -10.79 -19.76
CA ALA A 255 19.10 -12.20 -20.07
C ALA A 255 19.71 -12.58 -21.43
N HIS A 256 19.52 -11.76 -22.47
CA HIS A 256 20.13 -11.97 -23.78
C HIS A 256 21.65 -12.11 -23.68
N VAL A 257 22.31 -11.22 -22.94
CA VAL A 257 23.77 -11.26 -22.78
C VAL A 257 24.19 -12.52 -22.04
N LEU A 258 23.51 -12.88 -20.95
CA LEU A 258 23.79 -14.12 -20.22
C LEU A 258 23.70 -15.36 -21.12
N ILE A 259 22.67 -15.42 -21.97
CA ILE A 259 22.45 -16.53 -22.90
C ILE A 259 23.52 -16.54 -24.01
N THR A 260 23.80 -15.40 -24.66
CA THR A 260 24.70 -15.37 -25.82
C THR A 260 26.17 -15.46 -25.47
N GLU A 261 26.54 -15.18 -24.22
CA GLU A 261 27.92 -15.26 -23.73
C GLU A 261 28.18 -16.50 -22.85
N ASP A 262 27.22 -17.44 -22.79
CA ASP A 262 27.34 -18.70 -22.04
C ASP A 262 27.62 -18.48 -20.54
N LEU A 263 26.90 -17.51 -19.95
CA LEU A 263 27.03 -17.12 -18.53
C LEU A 263 25.86 -17.63 -17.66
N CYS A 264 25.00 -18.45 -18.23
CA CYS A 264 23.88 -19.07 -17.50
C CYS A 264 24.37 -20.22 -16.62
N ASP A 265 23.72 -20.44 -15.48
CA ASP A 265 23.92 -21.65 -14.68
C ASP A 265 23.07 -22.80 -15.26
N GLU A 266 23.65 -23.54 -16.20
CA GLU A 266 22.95 -24.63 -16.90
C GLU A 266 22.54 -25.78 -15.96
N ASP A 267 23.28 -26.04 -14.87
CA ASP A 267 22.89 -27.06 -13.88
C ASP A 267 21.62 -26.63 -13.13
N PHE A 268 21.59 -25.39 -12.64
CA PHE A 268 20.41 -24.87 -11.96
C PHE A 268 19.20 -24.86 -12.89
N LEU A 269 19.37 -24.45 -14.15
CA LEU A 269 18.28 -24.44 -15.12
C LEU A 269 17.74 -25.85 -15.40
N ALA A 270 18.63 -26.84 -15.56
CA ALA A 270 18.22 -28.22 -15.81
C ALA A 270 17.50 -28.84 -14.60
N ARG A 271 17.96 -28.56 -13.37
CA ARG A 271 17.42 -29.20 -12.15
C ARG A 271 16.23 -28.47 -11.55
N CYS A 272 16.19 -27.14 -11.63
CA CYS A 272 15.28 -26.31 -10.83
C CYS A 272 14.27 -25.50 -11.66
N VAL A 273 14.33 -25.51 -12.99
CA VAL A 273 13.55 -24.60 -13.85
C VAL A 273 12.89 -25.35 -15.01
N THR A 274 11.62 -25.06 -15.28
CA THR A 274 10.93 -25.50 -16.50
C THR A 274 10.65 -24.33 -17.44
N GLY A 275 10.54 -24.61 -18.74
CA GLY A 275 10.19 -23.59 -19.74
C GLY A 275 11.31 -22.62 -20.13
N HIS A 276 12.54 -22.84 -19.67
CA HIS A 276 13.66 -21.94 -19.96
C HIS A 276 14.02 -21.91 -21.46
N GLU A 277 13.83 -23.00 -22.20
CA GLU A 277 14.06 -23.04 -23.66
C GLU A 277 13.06 -22.16 -24.44
N VAL A 278 11.79 -22.19 -24.04
CA VAL A 278 10.75 -21.28 -24.57
C VAL A 278 11.14 -19.82 -24.36
N PHE A 279 11.64 -19.50 -23.17
CA PHE A 279 12.07 -18.15 -22.84
C PHE A 279 13.33 -17.75 -23.62
N ARG A 280 14.33 -18.64 -23.75
CA ARG A 280 15.53 -18.44 -24.58
C ARG A 280 15.17 -18.12 -26.01
N ASP A 281 14.27 -18.89 -26.62
CA ASP A 281 13.84 -18.66 -28.00
C ASP A 281 13.17 -17.30 -28.18
N TYR A 282 12.39 -16.83 -27.20
CA TYR A 282 11.82 -15.49 -27.22
C TYR A 282 12.87 -14.38 -27.08
N VAL A 283 13.81 -14.55 -26.15
CA VAL A 283 14.90 -13.57 -25.90
C VAL A 283 15.83 -13.46 -27.12
N LEU A 284 16.12 -14.58 -27.77
CA LEU A 284 16.95 -14.65 -28.98
C LEU A 284 16.20 -14.24 -30.26
N GLY A 285 14.91 -13.92 -30.17
CA GLY A 285 14.10 -13.47 -31.31
C GLY A 285 13.68 -14.60 -32.26
N ARG A 286 13.79 -15.86 -31.87
CA ARG A 286 13.37 -17.01 -32.69
C ARG A 286 11.85 -17.16 -32.76
N ARG A 287 11.11 -16.62 -31.78
CA ARG A 287 9.63 -16.67 -31.74
C ARG A 287 8.95 -15.47 -32.39
N ASP A 288 9.53 -14.28 -32.26
CA ASP A 288 8.92 -13.00 -32.70
C ASP A 288 9.75 -12.22 -33.73
N GLY A 289 10.90 -12.76 -34.13
CA GLY A 289 11.82 -12.14 -35.10
C GLY A 289 12.67 -11.00 -34.52
N VAL A 290 12.58 -10.70 -33.22
CA VAL A 290 13.29 -9.57 -32.60
C VAL A 290 14.16 -10.04 -31.44
N ALA A 291 15.46 -10.16 -31.68
CA ALA A 291 16.41 -10.45 -30.62
C ALA A 291 16.45 -9.30 -29.61
N LYS A 292 16.30 -9.62 -28.32
CA LYS A 292 16.26 -8.67 -27.20
C LYS A 292 17.67 -8.17 -26.83
N THR A 293 18.44 -7.73 -27.81
CA THR A 293 19.84 -7.32 -27.64
C THR A 293 19.99 -6.09 -26.73
N PRO A 294 21.19 -5.83 -26.17
CA PRO A 294 21.49 -4.56 -25.51
C PRO A 294 21.21 -3.32 -26.36
N LYS A 295 21.44 -3.38 -27.67
CA LYS A 295 21.14 -2.27 -28.61
C LYS A 295 19.64 -2.04 -28.72
N TRP A 296 18.86 -3.11 -28.79
CA TRP A 296 17.39 -3.04 -28.79
C TRP A 296 16.89 -2.41 -27.49
N ALA A 297 17.31 -2.90 -26.33
CA ALA A 297 16.87 -2.36 -25.05
C ALA A 297 17.30 -0.90 -24.86
N ALA A 298 18.50 -0.53 -25.30
CA ALA A 298 18.97 0.87 -25.22
C ALA A 298 18.04 1.86 -25.93
N ALA A 299 17.44 1.46 -27.07
CA ALA A 299 16.46 2.27 -27.78
C ALA A 299 15.12 2.37 -27.03
N VAL A 300 14.76 1.37 -26.22
CA VAL A 300 13.51 1.31 -25.45
C VAL A 300 13.64 2.02 -24.11
N CYS A 301 14.64 1.64 -23.30
CA CYS A 301 14.78 2.12 -21.91
C CYS A 301 15.73 3.29 -21.74
N GLY A 302 16.53 3.63 -22.77
CA GLY A 302 17.48 4.74 -22.71
C GLY A 302 18.77 4.45 -21.93
N ILE A 303 19.01 3.22 -21.49
CA ILE A 303 20.27 2.82 -20.85
C ILE A 303 21.30 2.43 -21.94
N PRO A 304 22.56 2.90 -21.88
CA PRO A 304 23.56 2.59 -22.89
C PRO A 304 23.79 1.08 -23.07
N ALA A 305 23.76 0.60 -24.31
CA ALA A 305 23.92 -0.83 -24.64
C ALA A 305 25.19 -1.46 -24.05
N ALA A 306 26.30 -0.72 -24.07
CA ALA A 306 27.57 -1.17 -23.47
C ALA A 306 27.45 -1.38 -21.96
N ARG A 307 26.67 -0.54 -21.27
CA ARG A 307 26.43 -0.67 -19.83
C ARG A 307 25.54 -1.86 -19.51
N ILE A 308 24.49 -2.09 -20.30
CA ILE A 308 23.64 -3.29 -20.17
C ILE A 308 24.49 -4.55 -20.29
N ALA A 309 25.34 -4.65 -21.31
CA ALA A 309 26.21 -5.81 -21.51
C ALA A 309 27.21 -6.03 -20.37
N SER A 310 27.87 -4.97 -19.91
CA SER A 310 28.81 -5.08 -18.79
C SER A 310 28.12 -5.42 -17.47
N LEU A 311 26.92 -4.89 -17.21
CA LEU A 311 26.15 -5.20 -16.01
C LEU A 311 25.79 -6.69 -15.97
N ALA A 312 25.33 -7.28 -17.08
CA ALA A 312 25.03 -8.72 -17.12
C ALA A 312 26.25 -9.59 -16.77
N ARG A 313 27.44 -9.24 -17.29
CA ARG A 313 28.70 -9.92 -16.96
C ARG A 313 29.07 -9.78 -15.48
N GLU A 314 28.92 -8.58 -14.91
CA GLU A 314 29.14 -8.34 -13.49
C GLU A 314 28.17 -9.17 -12.63
N MET A 315 26.89 -9.24 -13.03
CA MET A 315 25.88 -10.04 -12.34
C MET A 315 26.25 -11.53 -12.29
N ALA A 316 26.75 -12.08 -13.40
CA ALA A 316 27.22 -13.47 -13.47
C ALA A 316 28.51 -13.71 -12.65
N ALA A 317 29.40 -12.72 -12.58
CA ALA A 317 30.69 -12.83 -11.88
C ALA A 317 30.61 -12.68 -10.35
N HIS A 318 29.46 -12.25 -9.81
CA HIS A 318 29.29 -11.95 -8.39
C HIS A 318 28.10 -12.70 -7.77
N ARG A 319 28.12 -12.83 -6.44
CA ARG A 319 26.92 -13.16 -5.66
C ARG A 319 25.96 -11.97 -5.76
N THR A 320 24.90 -12.15 -6.55
CA THR A 320 24.02 -11.09 -7.02
C THR A 320 22.61 -11.28 -6.49
N MET A 321 22.08 -10.24 -5.86
CA MET A 321 20.67 -10.13 -5.50
C MET A 321 19.93 -9.29 -6.54
N VAL A 322 19.03 -9.92 -7.29
CA VAL A 322 18.07 -9.24 -8.18
C VAL A 322 16.87 -8.83 -7.34
N SER A 323 16.80 -7.54 -6.98
CA SER A 323 15.71 -6.98 -6.18
C SER A 323 14.75 -6.21 -7.08
N VAL A 324 13.47 -6.61 -7.10
CA VAL A 324 12.40 -5.91 -7.81
C VAL A 324 11.49 -5.23 -6.79
N ALA A 325 11.25 -3.94 -6.92
CA ALA A 325 10.38 -3.20 -6.02
C ALA A 325 8.89 -3.44 -6.36
N TRP A 326 8.01 -3.35 -5.35
CA TRP A 326 6.57 -3.44 -5.55
C TRP A 326 6.00 -2.31 -6.44
N SER A 327 6.73 -1.22 -6.67
CA SER A 327 6.30 -0.15 -7.57
C SER A 327 6.19 -0.61 -9.02
N LEU A 328 7.10 -1.48 -9.49
CA LEU A 328 7.18 -1.90 -10.90
C LEU A 328 5.93 -2.66 -11.36
N GLN A 329 5.28 -3.38 -10.45
CA GLN A 329 4.06 -4.13 -10.76
C GLN A 329 2.77 -3.30 -10.62
N ARG A 330 2.83 -2.06 -10.14
CA ARG A 330 1.66 -1.15 -10.05
C ARG A 330 1.48 -0.29 -11.30
N ALA A 331 1.72 -0.89 -12.45
CA ALA A 331 1.62 -0.27 -13.76
C ALA A 331 0.96 -1.26 -14.73
N ARG A 332 0.52 -0.79 -15.90
CA ARG A 332 0.00 -1.70 -16.94
C ARG A 332 1.02 -2.80 -17.21
N ARG A 333 0.54 -4.04 -17.32
CA ARG A 333 1.35 -5.24 -17.55
C ARG A 333 2.41 -5.47 -16.46
N GLY A 334 2.11 -5.06 -15.22
CA GLY A 334 3.00 -5.12 -14.07
C GLY A 334 3.47 -6.52 -13.66
N GLU A 335 2.86 -7.56 -14.21
CA GLU A 335 3.31 -8.95 -14.14
C GLU A 335 4.68 -9.14 -14.82
N GLN A 336 4.90 -8.48 -15.95
CA GLN A 336 6.05 -8.70 -16.82
C GLN A 336 7.41 -8.34 -16.19
N PRO A 337 7.61 -7.19 -15.51
CA PRO A 337 8.88 -6.90 -14.86
C PRO A 337 9.17 -7.83 -13.68
N LEU A 338 8.13 -8.30 -12.97
CA LEU A 338 8.30 -9.28 -11.91
C LEU A 338 8.75 -10.64 -12.49
N TRP A 339 8.07 -11.12 -13.53
CA TRP A 339 8.42 -12.39 -14.17
C TRP A 339 9.81 -12.36 -14.80
N ALA A 340 10.15 -11.27 -15.48
CA ALA A 340 11.47 -11.08 -16.08
C ALA A 340 12.58 -10.99 -15.02
N GLY A 341 12.31 -10.40 -13.85
CA GLY A 341 13.24 -10.40 -12.72
C GLY A 341 13.50 -11.81 -12.16
N ILE A 342 12.45 -12.63 -12.05
CA ILE A 342 12.57 -14.05 -11.67
C ILE A 342 13.36 -14.81 -12.72
N ALA A 343 13.07 -14.61 -14.01
CA ALA A 343 13.80 -15.24 -15.11
C ALA A 343 15.28 -14.87 -15.11
N LEU A 344 15.60 -13.60 -14.89
CA LEU A 344 16.99 -13.13 -14.78
C LEU A 344 17.72 -13.79 -13.60
N ALA A 345 17.08 -13.88 -12.43
CA ALA A 345 17.65 -14.56 -11.27
C ALA A 345 17.81 -16.07 -11.47
N ALA A 346 16.90 -16.71 -12.22
CA ALA A 346 16.96 -18.12 -12.57
C ALA A 346 18.11 -18.42 -13.56
N LEU A 347 18.30 -17.58 -14.58
CA LEU A 347 19.44 -17.70 -15.51
C LEU A 347 20.79 -17.55 -14.80
N LEU A 348 20.89 -16.65 -13.82
CA LEU A 348 22.08 -16.53 -12.97
C LEU A 348 22.31 -17.75 -12.06
N GLY A 349 21.28 -18.56 -11.82
CA GLY A 349 21.37 -19.77 -11.02
C GLY A 349 21.58 -19.55 -9.53
N GLN A 350 21.26 -18.38 -8.97
CA GLN A 350 21.60 -18.05 -7.58
C GLN A 350 20.42 -18.12 -6.59
N ILE A 351 19.23 -18.47 -7.06
CA ILE A 351 18.05 -18.69 -6.21
C ILE A 351 18.36 -19.81 -5.19
N GLY A 352 18.08 -19.54 -3.90
CA GLY A 352 18.38 -20.45 -2.80
C GLY A 352 19.77 -20.31 -2.19
N LEU A 353 20.63 -19.41 -2.68
CA LEU A 353 21.93 -19.14 -2.07
C LEU A 353 21.88 -17.94 -1.10
N PRO A 354 22.67 -17.95 -0.01
CA PRO A 354 22.80 -16.79 0.88
C PRO A 354 23.26 -15.53 0.12
N GLY A 355 22.49 -14.45 0.13
CA GLY A 355 22.86 -13.21 -0.59
C GLY A 355 22.70 -13.24 -2.11
N GLY A 356 22.11 -14.31 -2.68
CA GLY A 356 21.92 -14.47 -4.12
C GLY A 356 20.48 -14.77 -4.50
N GLY A 357 20.15 -14.59 -5.78
CA GLY A 357 18.85 -14.96 -6.33
C GLY A 357 17.90 -13.78 -6.46
N PHE A 358 16.64 -13.98 -6.08
CA PHE A 358 15.55 -13.04 -6.31
C PHE A 358 14.95 -12.51 -5.01
N GLY A 359 14.60 -11.23 -4.99
CA GLY A 359 13.86 -10.58 -3.92
C GLY A 359 12.80 -9.63 -4.45
N HIS A 360 11.67 -9.52 -3.75
CA HIS A 360 10.57 -8.65 -4.16
C HIS A 360 10.08 -7.75 -3.02
N GLY A 361 10.27 -6.44 -3.18
CA GLY A 361 9.79 -5.42 -2.24
C GLY A 361 10.64 -5.14 -1.02
N TYR A 362 11.94 -5.46 -1.05
CA TYR A 362 12.83 -4.90 -0.05
C TYR A 362 12.75 -3.36 -0.09
N GLY A 363 12.62 -2.74 1.08
CA GLY A 363 12.35 -1.30 1.16
C GLY A 363 10.91 -0.90 0.82
N ALA A 364 9.95 -1.83 0.80
CA ALA A 364 8.53 -1.47 0.71
C ALA A 364 7.90 -1.16 2.08
N THR A 365 8.37 -1.82 3.14
CA THR A 365 8.06 -1.55 4.55
C THR A 365 9.28 -1.87 5.41
N ALA A 366 9.27 -1.50 6.69
CA ALA A 366 10.33 -1.88 7.63
C ALA A 366 10.44 -3.41 7.79
N GLY A 367 9.32 -4.13 7.64
CA GLY A 367 9.24 -5.56 7.89
C GLY A 367 9.79 -6.46 6.78
N THR A 368 9.92 -5.98 5.53
CA THR A 368 10.41 -6.84 4.44
C THR A 368 11.88 -7.21 4.66
N GLY A 369 12.14 -8.50 4.95
CA GLY A 369 13.49 -9.01 5.23
C GLY A 369 13.98 -8.78 6.66
N ALA A 370 13.16 -8.25 7.57
CA ALA A 370 13.55 -8.05 8.97
C ALA A 370 13.60 -9.36 9.80
N GLY A 371 13.11 -10.45 9.24
CA GLY A 371 12.90 -11.73 9.94
C GLY A 371 11.46 -11.91 10.39
N LEU A 372 11.14 -13.11 10.87
CA LEU A 372 9.76 -13.47 11.22
C LEU A 372 9.69 -14.30 12.49
N LEU A 373 8.72 -13.98 13.35
CA LEU A 373 8.36 -14.80 14.50
C LEU A 373 7.73 -16.12 14.03
N PRO A 374 8.07 -17.26 14.64
CA PRO A 374 7.61 -18.59 14.21
C PRO A 374 6.17 -18.90 14.66
N TYR A 375 5.44 -17.92 15.19
CA TYR A 375 4.09 -18.06 15.70
C TYR A 375 3.19 -16.88 15.29
N LYS A 376 1.88 -17.08 15.45
CA LYS A 376 0.86 -16.06 15.21
C LYS A 376 0.76 -15.09 16.39
N LEU A 377 0.22 -13.90 16.12
CA LEU A 377 -0.04 -12.87 17.13
C LEU A 377 -1.49 -12.94 17.63
N PRO A 378 -1.81 -12.39 18.82
CA PRO A 378 -3.18 -12.27 19.29
C PRO A 378 -3.96 -11.40 18.30
N THR A 379 -5.02 -11.92 17.68
CA THR A 379 -5.81 -11.22 16.68
C THR A 379 -7.29 -11.54 16.86
N LEU A 380 -8.16 -10.58 16.60
CA LEU A 380 -9.60 -10.76 16.67
C LEU A 380 -10.08 -11.76 15.60
N PRO A 381 -10.78 -12.85 15.96
CA PRO A 381 -11.43 -13.73 14.98
C PRO A 381 -12.54 -13.00 14.23
N GLN A 382 -12.57 -13.12 12.91
CA GLN A 382 -13.57 -12.46 12.06
C GLN A 382 -14.79 -13.35 11.73
N GLY A 383 -14.76 -14.64 12.09
CA GLY A 383 -15.77 -15.60 11.64
C GLY A 383 -15.59 -15.99 10.17
N THR A 384 -16.64 -16.50 9.55
CA THR A 384 -16.64 -16.97 8.15
C THR A 384 -17.58 -16.12 7.32
N ASN A 385 -17.12 -15.69 6.14
CA ASN A 385 -17.98 -15.04 5.15
C ASN A 385 -18.61 -16.12 4.22
N PRO A 386 -19.93 -16.35 4.27
CA PRO A 386 -20.58 -17.32 3.40
C PRO A 386 -20.83 -16.81 1.97
N VAL A 387 -20.65 -15.51 1.70
CA VAL A 387 -20.83 -14.93 0.35
C VAL A 387 -19.59 -15.22 -0.50
N PRO A 388 -19.73 -15.91 -1.65
CA PRO A 388 -18.59 -16.28 -2.49
C PRO A 388 -18.08 -15.11 -3.34
N ASP A 389 -18.93 -14.12 -3.61
CA ASP A 389 -18.67 -13.00 -4.52
C ASP A 389 -17.46 -12.16 -4.08
N PHE A 390 -16.63 -11.81 -5.06
CA PHE A 390 -15.50 -10.92 -4.84
C PHE A 390 -15.14 -10.13 -6.10
N ILE A 391 -14.39 -9.05 -5.91
CA ILE A 391 -13.65 -8.37 -6.98
C ILE A 391 -12.15 -8.30 -6.68
N PRO A 392 -11.27 -8.26 -7.69
CA PRO A 392 -9.94 -7.68 -7.53
C PRO A 392 -10.05 -6.27 -6.94
N VAL A 393 -9.28 -5.95 -5.89
CA VAL A 393 -9.50 -4.75 -5.06
C VAL A 393 -9.53 -3.43 -5.84
N ALA A 394 -8.82 -3.34 -6.96
CA ALA A 394 -8.75 -2.14 -7.80
C ALA A 394 -9.88 -2.04 -8.84
N ARG A 395 -10.91 -2.91 -8.80
CA ARG A 395 -12.06 -2.83 -9.72
C ARG A 395 -13.30 -2.19 -9.11
N ILE A 396 -13.16 -1.45 -8.01
CA ILE A 396 -14.32 -0.93 -7.27
C ILE A 396 -15.14 0.08 -8.08
N ALA A 397 -14.52 1.01 -8.82
CA ALA A 397 -15.31 1.95 -9.61
C ALA A 397 -16.10 1.23 -10.71
N GLU A 398 -15.49 0.22 -11.35
CA GLU A 398 -16.15 -0.60 -12.37
C GLU A 398 -17.30 -1.43 -11.79
N LEU A 399 -17.10 -2.05 -10.62
CA LEU A 399 -18.12 -2.78 -9.87
C LEU A 399 -19.38 -1.93 -9.67
N LEU A 400 -19.23 -0.67 -9.23
CA LEU A 400 -20.37 0.19 -8.93
C LEU A 400 -21.01 0.81 -10.17
N LEU A 401 -20.24 1.03 -11.24
CA LEU A 401 -20.72 1.64 -12.48
C LEU A 401 -21.40 0.64 -13.42
N HIS A 402 -21.00 -0.63 -13.39
CA HIS A 402 -21.40 -1.64 -14.36
C HIS A 402 -21.83 -2.97 -13.72
N PRO A 403 -22.88 -2.96 -12.88
CA PRO A 403 -23.43 -4.20 -12.34
C PRO A 403 -23.89 -5.13 -13.48
N GLY A 404 -23.62 -6.43 -13.34
CA GLY A 404 -23.92 -7.44 -14.35
C GLY A 404 -22.90 -7.54 -15.50
N GLN A 405 -21.91 -6.66 -15.58
CA GLN A 405 -20.86 -6.76 -16.60
C GLN A 405 -19.90 -7.93 -16.28
N GLU A 406 -19.59 -8.73 -17.30
CA GLU A 406 -18.60 -9.80 -17.21
C GLU A 406 -17.16 -9.29 -17.42
N TYR A 407 -16.21 -9.93 -16.75
CA TYR A 407 -14.78 -9.70 -16.92
C TYR A 407 -13.98 -10.98 -16.69
N GLU A 408 -12.77 -11.03 -17.22
CA GLU A 408 -11.86 -12.15 -17.10
C GLU A 408 -10.86 -11.92 -15.95
N TYR A 409 -10.67 -12.91 -15.08
CA TYR A 409 -9.73 -12.81 -13.96
C TYR A 409 -9.12 -14.17 -13.67
N ASP A 410 -7.82 -14.30 -13.92
CA ASP A 410 -7.04 -15.49 -13.57
C ASP A 410 -7.66 -16.78 -14.15
N GLY A 411 -7.86 -16.77 -15.47
CA GLY A 411 -8.49 -17.87 -16.23
C GLY A 411 -10.00 -18.05 -16.05
N ARG A 412 -10.66 -17.20 -15.27
CA ARG A 412 -12.10 -17.31 -14.98
C ARG A 412 -12.88 -16.14 -15.56
N ARG A 413 -14.14 -16.38 -15.91
CA ARG A 413 -15.12 -15.34 -16.21
C ARG A 413 -15.95 -15.05 -14.95
N LEU A 414 -15.94 -13.81 -14.51
CA LEU A 414 -16.67 -13.32 -13.35
C LEU A 414 -17.65 -12.24 -13.76
N THR A 415 -18.69 -12.03 -12.96
CA THR A 415 -19.71 -10.99 -13.18
C THR A 415 -19.72 -10.03 -12.01
N HIS A 416 -19.82 -8.74 -12.27
CA HIS A 416 -19.94 -7.74 -11.21
C HIS A 416 -21.29 -7.86 -10.48
N PRO A 417 -21.32 -8.11 -9.15
CA PRO A 417 -22.57 -8.08 -8.39
C PRO A 417 -23.16 -6.67 -8.32
N ASP A 418 -24.49 -6.58 -8.18
CA ASP A 418 -25.21 -5.31 -8.05
C ASP A 418 -25.16 -4.82 -6.60
N ILE A 419 -24.21 -3.92 -6.32
CA ILE A 419 -23.98 -3.40 -4.97
C ILE A 419 -24.99 -2.28 -4.65
N ARG A 420 -25.74 -2.47 -3.57
CA ARG A 420 -26.68 -1.49 -3.00
C ARG A 420 -26.08 -0.72 -1.84
N LEU A 421 -25.20 -1.34 -1.05
CA LEU A 421 -24.58 -0.71 0.12
C LEU A 421 -23.07 -0.87 0.11
N VAL A 422 -22.36 0.23 0.33
CA VAL A 422 -20.91 0.24 0.57
C VAL A 422 -20.67 0.56 2.04
N TYR A 423 -19.95 -0.32 2.75
CA TYR A 423 -19.57 -0.09 4.14
C TYR A 423 -18.04 -0.03 4.25
N TRP A 424 -17.51 1.09 4.73
CA TRP A 424 -16.08 1.33 4.85
C TRP A 424 -15.64 1.73 6.25
N ALA A 425 -14.58 1.08 6.75
CA ALA A 425 -13.89 1.44 7.97
C ALA A 425 -12.36 1.27 7.81
N GLY A 426 -11.58 2.26 8.28
CA GLY A 426 -10.12 2.18 8.29
C GLY A 426 -9.42 2.33 6.93
N GLY A 427 -10.08 2.92 5.93
CA GLY A 427 -9.54 3.13 4.60
C GLY A 427 -10.07 4.39 3.93
N ASN A 428 -9.34 4.87 2.91
CA ASN A 428 -9.66 6.10 2.18
C ASN A 428 -9.57 5.84 0.66
N PRO A 429 -10.62 5.31 0.02
CA PRO A 429 -10.65 5.06 -1.43
C PRO A 429 -10.38 6.29 -2.27
N PHE A 430 -10.82 7.48 -1.84
CA PHE A 430 -10.52 8.75 -2.51
C PHE A 430 -9.06 9.21 -2.36
N HIS A 431 -8.23 8.42 -1.68
CA HIS A 431 -6.77 8.56 -1.71
C HIS A 431 -6.11 7.45 -2.53
N HIS A 432 -6.46 6.18 -2.31
CA HIS A 432 -5.68 5.05 -2.86
C HIS A 432 -6.12 4.59 -4.26
N HIS A 433 -7.34 4.90 -4.68
CA HIS A 433 -7.88 4.44 -5.95
C HIS A 433 -7.61 5.46 -7.07
N GLN A 434 -7.60 4.99 -8.31
CA GLN A 434 -7.23 5.76 -9.50
C GLN A 434 -8.45 6.49 -10.05
N ASP A 435 -8.24 7.41 -11.00
CA ASP A 435 -9.28 8.25 -11.62
C ASP A 435 -10.35 8.69 -10.62
N LEU A 436 -9.95 9.61 -9.74
CA LEU A 436 -10.87 10.09 -8.69
C LEU A 436 -12.14 10.73 -9.28
N GLY A 437 -12.11 11.21 -10.53
CA GLY A 437 -13.31 11.67 -11.23
C GLY A 437 -14.30 10.52 -11.50
N ARG A 438 -13.80 9.38 -11.99
CA ARG A 438 -14.59 8.14 -12.17
C ARG A 438 -15.07 7.58 -10.84
N LEU A 439 -14.22 7.55 -9.82
CA LEU A 439 -14.61 7.05 -8.49
C LEU A 439 -15.73 7.89 -7.87
N ARG A 440 -15.70 9.22 -8.02
CA ARG A 440 -16.79 10.09 -7.58
C ARG A 440 -18.11 9.67 -8.21
N ARG A 441 -18.13 9.47 -9.54
CA ARG A 441 -19.33 8.99 -10.25
C ARG A 441 -19.75 7.60 -9.76
N ALA A 442 -18.81 6.69 -9.57
CA ALA A 442 -19.07 5.35 -9.06
C ALA A 442 -19.76 5.37 -7.68
N PHE A 443 -19.27 6.24 -6.78
CA PHE A 443 -19.85 6.38 -5.45
C PHE A 443 -21.26 6.96 -5.47
N THR A 444 -21.76 7.57 -6.55
CA THR A 444 -23.17 8.03 -6.67
C THR A 444 -24.16 6.89 -6.92
N ARG A 445 -23.68 5.67 -7.20
CA ARG A 445 -24.52 4.53 -7.66
C ARG A 445 -25.17 3.71 -6.56
N PRO A 446 -24.51 3.39 -5.42
CA PRO A 446 -25.15 2.66 -4.33
C PRO A 446 -26.30 3.45 -3.70
N ASP A 447 -27.24 2.72 -3.10
CA ASP A 447 -28.33 3.27 -2.29
C ASP A 447 -27.77 4.00 -1.06
N THR A 448 -26.76 3.38 -0.42
CA THR A 448 -26.18 3.87 0.84
C THR A 448 -24.67 3.64 0.88
N VAL A 449 -23.92 4.67 1.31
CA VAL A 449 -22.49 4.62 1.62
C VAL A 449 -22.27 4.97 3.09
N VAL A 450 -21.69 4.05 3.85
CA VAL A 450 -21.43 4.20 5.29
C VAL A 450 -19.92 4.26 5.53
N VAL A 451 -19.48 5.25 6.30
CA VAL A 451 -18.05 5.47 6.58
C VAL A 451 -17.81 5.69 8.07
N HIS A 452 -16.99 4.82 8.67
CA HIS A 452 -16.36 5.05 9.97
C HIS A 452 -15.08 5.84 9.78
N GLU A 453 -15.00 7.04 10.35
CA GLU A 453 -13.83 7.89 10.12
C GLU A 453 -13.59 8.90 11.27
N PRO A 454 -12.35 9.01 11.77
CA PRO A 454 -11.98 10.05 12.74
C PRO A 454 -11.91 11.47 12.16
N TYR A 455 -11.68 11.62 10.85
CA TYR A 455 -11.44 12.91 10.17
C TYR A 455 -12.40 13.19 8.98
N TRP A 456 -12.56 14.43 8.57
CA TRP A 456 -13.30 14.76 7.33
C TRP A 456 -12.49 14.48 6.05
N THR A 457 -12.06 13.23 5.88
CA THR A 457 -11.38 12.75 4.67
C THR A 457 -12.30 12.87 3.46
N ALA A 458 -11.71 12.81 2.26
CA ALA A 458 -12.49 12.81 1.02
C ALA A 458 -13.51 11.65 0.99
N THR A 459 -13.21 10.50 1.59
CA THR A 459 -14.16 9.39 1.67
C THR A 459 -15.35 9.72 2.57
N ALA A 460 -15.13 10.28 3.76
CA ALA A 460 -16.23 10.72 4.64
C ALA A 460 -17.13 11.76 3.95
N ARG A 461 -16.56 12.66 3.13
CA ARG A 461 -17.33 13.65 2.37
C ARG A 461 -18.21 13.06 1.27
N HIS A 462 -17.92 11.84 0.83
CA HIS A 462 -18.71 11.11 -0.17
C HIS A 462 -19.57 10.00 0.46
N ALA A 463 -19.80 10.04 1.78
CA ALA A 463 -20.70 9.11 2.46
C ALA A 463 -22.12 9.66 2.56
N ASP A 464 -23.09 8.76 2.78
CA ASP A 464 -24.43 9.12 3.26
C ASP A 464 -24.46 9.15 4.79
N VAL A 465 -23.75 8.25 5.46
CA VAL A 465 -23.64 8.20 6.92
C VAL A 465 -22.17 8.23 7.32
N VAL A 466 -21.80 9.21 8.14
CA VAL A 466 -20.44 9.34 8.71
C VAL A 466 -20.53 9.11 10.21
N LEU A 467 -19.80 8.09 10.68
CA LEU A 467 -19.74 7.70 12.07
C LEU A 467 -18.38 8.10 12.65
N PRO A 468 -18.34 9.02 13.64
CA PRO A 468 -17.09 9.46 14.23
C PRO A 468 -16.48 8.34 15.06
N VAL A 469 -15.25 7.94 14.72
CA VAL A 469 -14.53 6.92 15.48
C VAL A 469 -13.26 7.47 16.12
N THR A 470 -12.82 6.82 17.19
CA THR A 470 -11.59 7.18 17.91
C THR A 470 -10.35 6.96 17.03
N THR A 471 -9.25 7.65 17.36
CA THR A 471 -7.89 7.27 16.92
C THR A 471 -7.26 6.33 17.95
N THR A 472 -6.09 5.76 17.64
CA THR A 472 -5.40 4.88 18.60
C THR A 472 -5.03 5.60 19.90
N LEU A 473 -4.78 6.90 19.86
CA LEU A 473 -4.45 7.70 21.05
C LEU A 473 -5.62 7.79 22.05
N GLU A 474 -6.84 7.53 21.61
CA GLU A 474 -8.08 7.70 22.38
C GLU A 474 -8.62 6.39 22.97
N ARG A 475 -7.92 5.27 22.76
CA ARG A 475 -8.33 3.93 23.20
C ARG A 475 -7.16 3.06 23.67
N GLU A 476 -7.48 1.88 24.17
CA GLU A 476 -6.51 0.88 24.59
C GLU A 476 -6.35 -0.23 23.53
N ASP A 477 -5.14 -0.75 23.31
CA ASP A 477 -4.93 -1.92 22.44
C ASP A 477 -3.61 -2.65 22.78
N ILE A 478 -3.30 -3.69 22.00
CA ILE A 478 -2.01 -4.39 21.97
C ILE A 478 -1.32 -4.08 20.63
N GLY A 479 -0.10 -3.55 20.69
CA GLY A 479 0.75 -3.31 19.52
C GLY A 479 1.72 -4.47 19.31
N ALA A 480 1.82 -4.96 18.07
CA ALA A 480 2.84 -5.93 17.65
C ALA A 480 2.79 -6.14 16.14
N ALA A 481 3.90 -6.55 15.55
CA ALA A 481 4.00 -7.09 14.20
C ALA A 481 4.83 -8.38 14.22
N ARG A 482 4.63 -9.29 13.25
CA ARG A 482 5.35 -10.58 13.25
C ARG A 482 6.85 -10.42 12.96
N GLN A 483 7.24 -9.28 12.41
CA GLN A 483 8.62 -8.91 12.10
C GLN A 483 9.29 -8.13 13.24
N ASP A 484 8.59 -7.94 14.37
CA ASP A 484 9.03 -7.11 15.48
C ASP A 484 9.14 -7.95 16.76
N PRO A 485 10.28 -7.93 17.49
CA PRO A 485 10.51 -8.80 18.64
C PRO A 485 9.92 -8.23 19.94
N VAL A 486 8.86 -7.43 19.89
CA VAL A 486 8.26 -6.78 21.05
C VAL A 486 6.73 -6.79 20.97
N LEU A 487 6.07 -7.08 22.10
CA LEU A 487 4.65 -6.84 22.31
C LEU A 487 4.50 -5.59 23.18
N LEU A 488 3.65 -4.65 22.77
CA LEU A 488 3.45 -3.35 23.41
C LEU A 488 2.03 -3.23 23.96
N ALA A 489 1.89 -2.70 25.17
CA ALA A 489 0.61 -2.21 25.66
C ALA A 489 0.40 -0.80 25.08
N MET A 490 -0.65 -0.63 24.30
CA MET A 490 -1.06 0.67 23.78
C MET A 490 -2.05 1.27 24.78
N HIS A 491 -1.57 2.12 25.69
CA HIS A 491 -2.46 2.80 26.63
C HIS A 491 -3.17 3.97 25.97
N ARG A 492 -4.37 4.28 26.47
CA ARG A 492 -5.07 5.51 26.13
C ARG A 492 -4.25 6.73 26.57
N ILE A 493 -4.03 7.66 25.65
CA ILE A 493 -3.25 8.89 25.83
C ILE A 493 -4.16 10.11 26.00
N ALA A 494 -5.22 10.20 25.19
CA ALA A 494 -6.20 11.28 25.20
C ALA A 494 -7.62 10.73 25.43
N GLU A 495 -8.54 11.59 25.87
CA GLU A 495 -9.96 11.25 25.86
C GLU A 495 -10.54 11.36 24.44
N PRO A 496 -11.57 10.57 24.10
CA PRO A 496 -12.25 10.67 22.80
C PRO A 496 -12.68 12.10 22.46
N VAL A 497 -12.39 12.52 21.22
CA VAL A 497 -12.77 13.85 20.71
C VAL A 497 -14.25 13.87 20.35
N GLY A 498 -14.99 14.82 20.91
CA GLY A 498 -16.42 14.98 20.64
C GLY A 498 -17.21 13.77 21.13
N GLU A 499 -18.02 13.20 20.26
CA GLU A 499 -18.86 12.03 20.50
C GLU A 499 -18.32 10.77 19.80
N SER A 500 -17.01 10.76 19.47
CA SER A 500 -16.37 9.62 18.82
C SER A 500 -16.40 8.36 19.69
N ARG A 501 -16.67 7.20 19.09
CA ARG A 501 -16.68 5.89 19.74
C ARG A 501 -15.65 4.95 19.12
N ASP A 502 -15.27 3.87 19.80
CA ASP A 502 -14.46 2.83 19.15
C ASP A 502 -15.28 2.16 18.05
N ASP A 503 -14.64 1.74 16.94
CA ASP A 503 -15.31 0.95 15.89
C ASP A 503 -16.10 -0.23 16.49
N TYR A 504 -15.51 -0.90 17.50
CA TYR A 504 -16.14 -2.00 18.23
C TYR A 504 -17.48 -1.61 18.87
N ASP A 505 -17.53 -0.46 19.56
CA ASP A 505 -18.75 -0.02 20.25
C ASP A 505 -19.84 0.38 19.26
N VAL A 506 -19.45 0.96 18.12
CA VAL A 506 -20.37 1.29 17.02
C VAL A 506 -20.97 0.02 16.43
N PHE A 507 -20.14 -0.97 16.10
CA PHE A 507 -20.61 -2.25 15.58
C PHE A 507 -21.41 -3.04 16.61
N ALA A 508 -21.08 -2.98 17.90
CA ALA A 508 -21.85 -3.61 18.97
C ALA A 508 -23.26 -3.01 19.07
N ALA A 509 -23.39 -1.68 18.99
CA ALA A 509 -24.69 -1.01 18.99
C ALA A 509 -25.54 -1.40 17.76
N LEU A 510 -24.94 -1.44 16.56
CA LEU A 510 -25.63 -1.91 15.36
C LEU A 510 -26.01 -3.39 15.45
N ALA A 511 -25.14 -4.22 16.02
CA ALA A 511 -25.38 -5.65 16.21
C ALA A 511 -26.54 -5.90 17.19
N ALA A 512 -26.71 -5.06 18.21
CA ALA A 512 -27.85 -5.12 19.12
C ALA A 512 -29.17 -4.85 18.41
N GLU A 513 -29.26 -3.78 17.63
CA GLU A 513 -30.45 -3.48 16.81
C GLU A 513 -30.77 -4.59 15.80
N LEU A 514 -29.73 -5.23 15.24
CA LEU A 514 -29.87 -6.30 14.25
C LEU A 514 -30.03 -7.72 14.85
N GLY A 515 -30.08 -7.83 16.18
CA GLY A 515 -30.29 -9.10 16.90
C GLY A 515 -29.10 -10.07 16.88
N VAL A 516 -27.88 -9.59 16.63
CA VAL A 516 -26.65 -10.41 16.54
C VAL A 516 -25.56 -9.99 17.53
N GLU A 517 -25.90 -9.18 18.53
CA GLU A 517 -24.96 -8.64 19.54
C GLU A 517 -24.11 -9.74 20.19
N HIS A 518 -24.74 -10.78 20.73
CA HIS A 518 -24.00 -11.84 21.43
C HIS A 518 -23.00 -12.56 20.51
N THR A 519 -23.32 -12.75 19.22
CA THR A 519 -22.40 -13.34 18.24
C THR A 519 -21.21 -12.41 17.97
N PHE A 520 -21.47 -11.10 17.88
CA PHE A 520 -20.42 -10.12 17.63
C PHE A 520 -19.52 -9.91 18.86
N THR A 521 -20.11 -9.64 20.03
CA THR A 521 -19.40 -9.25 21.25
C THR A 521 -18.91 -10.42 22.08
N GLU A 522 -19.56 -11.57 21.97
CA GLU A 522 -19.42 -12.72 22.88
C GLU A 522 -19.57 -12.33 24.36
N GLY A 523 -20.39 -11.31 24.63
CA GLY A 523 -20.62 -10.77 25.98
C GLY A 523 -19.41 -10.04 26.58
N ARG A 524 -18.41 -9.66 25.77
CA ARG A 524 -17.18 -9.00 26.23
C ARG A 524 -17.20 -7.50 25.91
N THR A 525 -16.64 -6.72 26.82
CA THR A 525 -16.21 -5.33 26.56
C THR A 525 -14.88 -5.32 25.79
N ALA A 526 -14.50 -4.17 25.22
CA ALA A 526 -13.20 -4.00 24.56
C ALA A 526 -12.02 -4.42 25.47
N ARG A 527 -12.05 -4.02 26.75
CA ARG A 527 -11.03 -4.39 27.75
C ARG A 527 -10.94 -5.91 27.95
N GLN A 528 -12.09 -6.57 28.07
CA GLN A 528 -12.15 -8.03 28.24
C GLN A 528 -11.69 -8.77 26.98
N TRP A 529 -11.91 -8.20 25.79
CA TRP A 529 -11.34 -8.73 24.56
C TRP A 529 -9.82 -8.69 24.54
N LEU A 530 -9.20 -7.58 24.94
CA LEU A 530 -7.73 -7.48 25.02
C LEU A 530 -7.14 -8.55 25.94
N GLU A 531 -7.72 -8.72 27.13
CA GLU A 531 -7.30 -9.73 28.09
C GLU A 531 -7.53 -11.15 27.58
N HIS A 532 -8.67 -11.41 26.94
CA HIS A 532 -9.01 -12.71 26.35
C HIS A 532 -8.04 -13.08 25.23
N LEU A 533 -7.76 -12.15 24.30
CA LEU A 533 -6.84 -12.36 23.19
C LEU A 533 -5.42 -12.62 23.68
N TYR A 534 -4.92 -11.84 24.64
CA TYR A 534 -3.60 -12.05 25.24
C TYR A 534 -3.52 -13.41 25.94
N THR A 535 -4.50 -13.74 26.79
CA THR A 535 -4.50 -14.96 27.59
C THR A 535 -4.58 -16.21 26.73
N GLY A 536 -5.47 -16.22 25.73
CA GLY A 536 -5.61 -17.33 24.77
C GLY A 536 -4.36 -17.51 23.93
N TRP A 537 -3.80 -16.42 23.39
CA TRP A 537 -2.54 -16.45 22.65
C TRP A 537 -1.38 -17.00 23.49
N ARG A 538 -1.18 -16.46 24.71
CA ARG A 538 -0.12 -16.91 25.63
C ARG A 538 -0.25 -18.38 25.98
N ALA A 539 -1.47 -18.86 26.24
CA ALA A 539 -1.71 -20.27 26.54
C ALA A 539 -1.40 -21.19 25.34
N GLY A 540 -1.70 -20.73 24.12
CA GLY A 540 -1.45 -21.46 22.88
C GLY A 540 0.00 -21.48 22.39
N LEU A 541 0.90 -20.67 22.98
CA LEU A 541 2.30 -20.64 22.57
C LEU A 541 3.10 -21.86 23.10
N PRO A 542 4.09 -22.35 22.32
CA PRO A 542 5.14 -23.24 22.81
C PRO A 542 5.84 -22.66 24.03
N GLY A 543 6.30 -23.53 24.94
CA GLY A 543 6.86 -23.12 26.23
C GLY A 543 8.07 -22.20 26.10
N GLU A 544 8.94 -22.44 25.12
CA GLU A 544 10.13 -21.65 24.83
C GLU A 544 9.84 -20.24 24.27
N HIS A 545 8.62 -19.99 23.82
CA HIS A 545 8.18 -18.70 23.28
C HIS A 545 7.16 -18.00 24.16
N ARG A 546 6.64 -18.68 25.19
CA ARG A 546 5.58 -18.17 26.06
C ARG A 546 6.10 -17.07 26.98
N PRO A 547 5.50 -15.86 26.97
CA PRO A 547 5.83 -14.84 27.94
C PRO A 547 5.53 -15.26 29.38
N GLY A 548 6.41 -14.89 30.31
CA GLY A 548 6.24 -15.17 31.74
C GLY A 548 5.09 -14.37 32.36
N GLN A 549 4.89 -13.13 31.91
CA GLN A 549 3.90 -12.20 32.45
C GLN A 549 2.47 -12.62 32.08
N ASP A 550 1.53 -12.49 33.02
CA ASP A 550 0.09 -12.47 32.70
C ASP A 550 -0.33 -11.11 32.11
N PHE A 551 -1.61 -10.94 31.79
CA PHE A 551 -2.10 -9.71 31.16
C PHE A 551 -1.88 -8.48 32.06
N ALA A 552 -2.16 -8.59 33.36
CA ALA A 552 -2.02 -7.48 34.30
C ALA A 552 -0.56 -7.03 34.43
N ALA A 553 0.37 -7.98 34.57
CA ALA A 553 1.80 -7.71 34.64
C ALA A 553 2.34 -7.14 33.31
N PHE A 554 1.90 -7.66 32.16
CA PHE A 554 2.23 -7.09 30.84
C PHE A 554 1.72 -5.65 30.72
N TRP A 555 0.47 -5.41 31.10
CA TRP A 555 -0.15 -4.08 30.98
C TRP A 555 0.56 -3.05 31.84
N GLN A 556 0.98 -3.41 33.06
CA GLN A 556 1.78 -2.53 33.92
C GLN A 556 3.20 -2.29 33.39
N ALA A 557 3.83 -3.33 32.81
CA ALA A 557 5.17 -3.22 32.25
C ALA A 557 5.22 -2.37 30.97
N GLY A 558 4.10 -2.24 30.26
CA GLY A 558 3.99 -1.48 29.01
C GLY A 558 4.58 -2.18 27.78
N ARG A 559 5.49 -3.12 27.97
CA ARG A 559 6.11 -3.94 26.91
C ARG A 559 6.68 -5.25 27.43
N ILE A 560 6.72 -6.26 26.58
CA ILE A 560 7.44 -7.52 26.81
C ILE A 560 8.21 -7.96 25.54
N PRO A 561 9.35 -8.65 25.68
CA PRO A 561 10.05 -9.22 24.54
C PRO A 561 9.29 -10.41 23.94
N LEU A 562 9.36 -10.55 22.61
CA LEU A 562 8.93 -11.71 21.86
C LEU A 562 10.17 -12.49 21.39
N HIS A 563 10.26 -13.76 21.78
CA HIS A 563 11.43 -14.60 21.49
C HIS A 563 11.26 -15.38 20.19
N GLY A 564 12.39 -15.77 19.58
CA GLY A 564 12.42 -16.67 18.42
C GLY A 564 12.38 -15.97 17.06
N LEU A 565 12.56 -14.65 16.98
CA LEU A 565 12.63 -13.93 15.69
C LEU A 565 13.75 -14.52 14.82
N ARG A 566 13.38 -15.10 13.67
CA ARG A 566 14.32 -15.71 12.73
C ARG A 566 14.98 -14.63 11.89
N THR A 567 16.15 -14.15 12.32
CA THR A 567 16.93 -13.11 11.62
C THR A 567 17.86 -13.65 10.55
N HIS A 568 18.11 -14.96 10.53
CA HIS A 568 18.90 -15.65 9.51
C HIS A 568 18.01 -16.65 8.80
N HIS A 569 17.57 -16.30 7.60
CA HIS A 569 16.77 -17.15 6.73
C HIS A 569 17.16 -16.91 5.28
N VAL A 570 17.36 -18.00 4.54
CA VAL A 570 17.60 -18.02 3.09
C VAL A 570 16.37 -18.62 2.42
N LEU A 571 15.72 -17.83 1.56
CA LEU A 571 14.56 -18.25 0.81
C LEU A 571 14.95 -19.37 -0.18
N TYR A 572 14.15 -20.44 -0.24
CA TYR A 572 14.32 -21.59 -1.15
C TYR A 572 15.65 -22.35 -1.05
N GLU A 573 16.34 -22.28 0.08
CA GLU A 573 17.57 -23.06 0.33
C GLU A 573 17.35 -24.57 0.17
N GLY A 574 16.27 -25.10 0.77
CA GLY A 574 15.91 -26.52 0.66
C GLY A 574 15.58 -26.95 -0.78
N PHE A 575 14.78 -26.14 -1.50
CA PHE A 575 14.45 -26.36 -2.91
C PHE A 575 15.69 -26.40 -3.80
N ARG A 576 16.66 -25.49 -3.58
CA ARG A 576 17.91 -25.50 -4.35
C ARG A 576 18.71 -26.78 -4.09
N ALA A 577 18.84 -27.17 -2.83
CA ALA A 577 19.65 -28.31 -2.43
C ALA A 577 19.09 -29.63 -2.98
N ASP A 578 17.77 -29.80 -2.87
CA ASP A 578 17.05 -30.99 -3.31
C ASP A 578 15.65 -30.61 -3.86
N PRO A 579 15.55 -30.26 -5.16
CA PRO A 579 14.29 -29.82 -5.77
C PRO A 579 13.25 -30.95 -5.91
N ASP A 580 13.65 -32.21 -5.79
CA ASP A 580 12.74 -33.35 -5.82
C ASP A 580 12.17 -33.65 -4.43
N GLY A 581 12.98 -33.51 -3.38
CA GLY A 581 12.53 -33.62 -1.99
C GLY A 581 11.82 -32.37 -1.45
N HIS A 582 12.11 -31.20 -2.01
CA HIS A 582 11.51 -29.92 -1.64
C HIS A 582 10.95 -29.16 -2.85
N PRO A 583 10.04 -29.76 -3.63
CA PRO A 583 9.52 -29.14 -4.84
C PRO A 583 8.75 -27.85 -4.52
N LEU A 584 8.79 -26.89 -5.44
CA LEU A 584 7.90 -25.73 -5.38
C LEU A 584 6.46 -26.18 -5.64
N PRO A 585 5.44 -25.52 -5.06
CA PRO A 585 4.04 -25.86 -5.26
C PRO A 585 3.48 -25.41 -6.63
N THR A 586 4.28 -25.49 -7.68
CA THR A 586 3.88 -25.30 -9.09
C THR A 586 3.48 -26.65 -9.70
N PRO A 587 2.74 -26.67 -10.84
CA PRO A 587 2.43 -27.91 -11.55
C PRO A 587 3.65 -28.79 -11.87
N SER A 588 4.80 -28.17 -12.16
CA SER A 588 6.05 -28.88 -12.46
C SER A 588 6.92 -29.22 -11.24
N GLY A 589 6.62 -28.67 -10.06
CA GLY A 589 7.52 -28.77 -8.90
C GLY A 589 8.74 -27.83 -8.97
N ARG A 590 8.84 -26.99 -10.02
CA ARG A 590 9.99 -26.15 -10.40
C ARG A 590 9.60 -24.69 -10.58
N VAL A 591 10.58 -23.81 -10.78
CA VAL A 591 10.32 -22.42 -11.23
C VAL A 591 9.82 -22.46 -12.69
N GLU A 592 8.66 -21.88 -12.97
CA GLU A 592 8.06 -21.90 -14.32
C GLU A 592 8.37 -20.61 -15.10
N LEU A 593 9.39 -20.64 -15.96
CA LEU A 593 9.64 -19.53 -16.91
C LEU A 593 8.69 -19.56 -18.12
N PHE A 594 8.09 -20.73 -18.37
CA PHE A 594 6.91 -20.88 -19.18
C PHE A 594 5.84 -21.58 -18.35
N SER A 595 4.71 -20.92 -18.13
CA SER A 595 3.55 -21.51 -17.46
C SER A 595 2.49 -21.89 -18.49
N SER A 596 2.28 -23.20 -18.68
CA SER A 596 1.26 -23.72 -19.58
C SER A 596 -0.16 -23.35 -19.13
N VAL A 597 -0.35 -23.11 -17.83
CA VAL A 597 -1.61 -22.65 -17.25
C VAL A 597 -1.93 -21.23 -17.74
N VAL A 598 -0.97 -20.30 -17.59
CA VAL A 598 -1.14 -18.91 -18.03
C VAL A 598 -1.26 -18.83 -19.55
N ASP A 599 -0.42 -19.58 -20.29
CA ASP A 599 -0.49 -19.67 -21.75
C ASP A 599 -1.86 -20.14 -22.24
N GLY A 600 -2.42 -21.15 -21.57
CA GLY A 600 -3.73 -21.73 -21.89
C GLY A 600 -4.92 -20.78 -21.72
N TYR A 601 -4.76 -19.66 -21.00
CA TYR A 601 -5.79 -18.63 -20.92
C TYR A 601 -5.93 -17.82 -22.21
N GLY A 602 -4.91 -17.79 -23.07
CA GLY A 602 -4.94 -17.05 -24.34
C GLY A 602 -5.00 -15.53 -24.17
N TYR A 603 -4.45 -15.01 -23.07
CA TYR A 603 -4.41 -13.57 -22.79
C TYR A 603 -3.24 -12.90 -23.53
N ASP A 604 -3.56 -11.97 -24.44
CA ASP A 604 -2.56 -11.18 -25.20
C ASP A 604 -1.82 -10.14 -24.35
N ASP A 605 -2.41 -9.73 -23.23
CA ASP A 605 -1.87 -8.79 -22.26
C ASP A 605 -1.04 -9.47 -21.15
N CYS A 606 -1.01 -10.81 -21.11
CA CYS A 606 -0.13 -11.59 -20.24
C CYS A 606 0.15 -12.99 -20.83
N PRO A 607 1.14 -13.14 -21.74
CA PRO A 607 1.46 -14.42 -22.37
C PRO A 607 2.08 -15.42 -21.39
N GLY A 608 2.22 -16.69 -21.80
CA GLY A 608 2.72 -17.79 -20.97
C GLY A 608 4.19 -17.71 -20.53
N HIS A 609 4.93 -16.66 -20.87
CA HIS A 609 6.32 -16.41 -20.45
C HIS A 609 6.56 -14.90 -20.30
N PRO A 610 7.64 -14.45 -19.62
CA PRO A 610 7.97 -13.03 -19.57
C PRO A 610 8.17 -12.46 -20.98
N ALA A 611 7.49 -11.36 -21.28
CA ALA A 611 7.54 -10.74 -22.60
C ALA A 611 7.57 -9.20 -22.49
N TRP A 612 8.31 -8.58 -23.41
CA TRP A 612 8.17 -7.16 -23.68
C TRP A 612 6.89 -6.92 -24.45
N LEU A 613 6.02 -6.09 -23.88
CA LEU A 613 4.76 -5.72 -24.44
C LEU A 613 4.70 -4.18 -24.52
N PRO A 614 4.70 -3.59 -25.72
CA PRO A 614 4.81 -2.15 -25.88
C PRO A 614 3.60 -1.39 -25.30
N PRO A 615 3.78 -0.15 -24.84
CA PRO A 615 2.67 0.71 -24.43
C PRO A 615 1.76 1.06 -25.62
N GLU A 616 0.49 1.34 -25.35
CA GLU A 616 -0.58 1.30 -26.38
C GLU A 616 -0.95 2.63 -27.04
N ASP A 617 -0.37 3.78 -26.66
CA ASP A 617 -0.90 5.06 -27.10
C ASP A 617 0.15 6.12 -27.48
N ASP A 618 0.36 6.29 -28.79
CA ASP A 618 1.21 7.34 -29.36
C ASP A 618 0.55 8.74 -29.29
N GLU A 619 -0.78 8.82 -29.31
CA GLU A 619 -1.53 10.08 -29.23
C GLU A 619 -1.48 10.65 -27.82
N GLU A 620 -1.71 9.81 -26.80
CA GLU A 620 -1.55 10.19 -25.39
C GLU A 620 -0.12 10.63 -25.11
N ARG A 621 0.89 9.96 -25.69
CA ARG A 621 2.29 10.36 -25.57
C ARG A 621 2.55 11.76 -26.14
N ALA A 622 1.93 12.12 -27.25
CA ALA A 622 2.07 13.44 -27.84
C ALA A 622 1.36 14.53 -27.02
N ALA A 623 0.17 14.24 -26.50
CA ALA A 623 -0.61 15.19 -25.70
C ALA A 623 -0.04 15.40 -24.28
N TYR A 624 0.55 14.36 -23.70
CA TYR A 624 1.05 14.32 -22.32
C TYR A 624 2.50 13.80 -22.32
N PRO A 625 3.49 14.67 -22.61
CA PRO A 625 4.85 14.22 -22.91
C PRO A 625 5.62 13.70 -21.70
N LEU A 626 5.29 14.14 -20.48
CA LEU A 626 6.02 13.78 -19.26
C LEU A 626 5.46 12.51 -18.63
N HIS A 627 6.33 11.69 -18.04
CA HIS A 627 5.90 10.60 -17.15
C HIS A 627 5.72 11.15 -15.73
N LEU A 628 4.57 10.91 -15.13
CA LEU A 628 4.34 11.13 -13.70
C LEU A 628 4.57 9.83 -12.92
N ILE A 629 5.41 9.90 -11.90
CA ILE A 629 5.59 8.86 -10.88
C ILE A 629 4.82 9.24 -9.61
N ALA A 630 3.79 8.47 -9.31
CA ALA A 630 2.94 8.61 -8.12
C ALA A 630 3.34 7.61 -7.02
N ASN A 631 4.54 7.76 -6.47
CA ASN A 631 5.07 6.90 -5.41
C ASN A 631 4.58 7.30 -4.01
N ASN A 632 4.97 6.53 -2.99
CA ASN A 632 4.60 6.80 -1.59
C ASN A 632 5.32 8.06 -1.04
N PRO A 633 4.65 8.85 -0.20
CA PRO A 633 5.22 10.06 0.40
C PRO A 633 6.26 9.74 1.49
N ALA A 634 7.20 10.66 1.70
CA ALA A 634 8.18 10.59 2.78
C ALA A 634 7.71 11.27 4.08
N THR A 635 6.64 12.07 4.01
CA THR A 635 6.20 12.99 5.09
C THR A 635 4.93 12.55 5.81
N ARG A 636 4.37 11.41 5.41
CA ARG A 636 3.16 10.79 5.97
C ARG A 636 3.07 9.32 5.54
N LEU A 637 2.14 8.57 6.13
CA LEU A 637 1.77 7.25 5.63
C LEU A 637 0.50 7.40 4.81
N HIS A 638 0.59 7.26 3.48
CA HIS A 638 -0.57 7.39 2.59
C HIS A 638 -1.24 8.76 2.82
N SER A 639 -2.56 8.78 3.05
CA SER A 639 -3.29 10.00 3.45
C SER A 639 -3.34 10.26 4.96
N GLN A 640 -2.77 9.39 5.79
CA GLN A 640 -2.90 9.53 7.24
C GLN A 640 -2.13 10.75 7.73
N LEU A 641 -2.82 11.58 8.54
CA LEU A 641 -2.26 12.80 9.13
C LEU A 641 -1.69 13.76 8.09
N ASP A 642 -2.31 13.86 6.92
CA ASP A 642 -1.92 14.84 5.90
C ASP A 642 -2.00 16.29 6.42
N GLN A 643 -2.91 16.54 7.37
CA GLN A 643 -3.05 17.78 8.13
C GLN A 643 -2.00 17.96 9.25
N GLY A 644 -1.16 16.96 9.50
CA GLY A 644 -0.13 16.96 10.54
C GLY A 644 1.04 17.92 10.23
N PRO A 645 1.80 18.36 11.25
CA PRO A 645 2.87 19.35 11.05
C PRO A 645 3.93 18.98 10.03
N VAL A 646 4.41 17.73 10.02
CA VAL A 646 5.47 17.28 9.11
C VAL A 646 4.97 17.26 7.66
N SER A 647 3.74 16.80 7.43
CA SER A 647 3.09 16.83 6.11
C SER A 647 2.76 18.26 5.65
N ALA A 648 2.35 19.15 6.56
CA ALA A 648 2.05 20.54 6.22
C ALA A 648 3.32 21.33 5.86
N ALA A 649 4.44 21.08 6.56
CA ALA A 649 5.70 21.77 6.34
C ALA A 649 6.35 21.49 4.98
N SER A 650 6.01 20.37 4.33
CA SER A 650 6.51 20.05 2.99
C SER A 650 5.75 20.72 1.85
N LYS A 651 4.64 21.42 2.13
CA LYS A 651 3.77 22.03 1.12
C LYS A 651 4.12 23.50 0.90
N SER A 652 4.14 23.95 -0.35
CA SER A 652 4.27 25.37 -0.70
C SER A 652 2.94 25.92 -1.20
N ALA A 653 2.55 27.11 -0.71
CA ALA A 653 1.22 27.69 -0.92
C ALA A 653 0.06 26.71 -0.62
N GLY A 654 0.26 25.75 0.29
CA GLY A 654 -0.70 24.69 0.62
C GLY A 654 -0.83 23.58 -0.42
N ARG A 655 0.02 23.53 -1.46
CA ARG A 655 0.01 22.49 -2.51
C ARG A 655 1.07 21.45 -2.24
N GLU A 656 0.76 20.22 -2.61
CA GLU A 656 1.70 19.11 -2.57
C GLU A 656 2.87 19.37 -3.54
N PRO A 657 4.12 19.06 -3.14
CA PRO A 657 5.29 19.26 -3.99
C PRO A 657 5.32 18.27 -5.17
N VAL A 658 5.51 18.80 -6.38
CA VAL A 658 5.92 18.05 -7.56
C VAL A 658 7.40 18.29 -7.82
N ARG A 659 8.20 17.22 -7.83
CA ARG A 659 9.61 17.29 -8.20
C ARG A 659 9.76 17.31 -9.71
N VAL A 660 10.53 18.26 -10.21
CA VAL A 660 10.78 18.49 -11.64
C VAL A 660 12.27 18.65 -11.87
N HIS A 661 12.81 18.01 -12.92
CA HIS A 661 14.21 18.21 -13.29
C HIS A 661 14.44 19.67 -13.74
N PRO A 662 15.56 20.33 -13.37
CA PRO A 662 15.81 21.74 -13.71
C PRO A 662 15.68 22.06 -15.21
N ALA A 663 16.12 21.15 -16.08
CA ALA A 663 16.00 21.33 -17.54
C ALA A 663 14.54 21.30 -18.02
N ASP A 664 13.70 20.43 -17.45
CA ASP A 664 12.27 20.36 -17.81
C ASP A 664 11.53 21.59 -17.25
N ALA A 665 11.85 22.01 -16.03
CA ALA A 665 11.30 23.22 -15.44
C ALA A 665 11.59 24.46 -16.31
N ALA A 666 12.83 24.61 -16.78
CA ALA A 666 13.22 25.67 -17.70
C ALA A 666 12.48 25.59 -19.05
N ALA A 667 12.33 24.38 -19.62
CA ALA A 667 11.61 24.17 -20.88
C ALA A 667 10.11 24.52 -20.77
N HIS A 668 9.54 24.39 -19.57
CA HIS A 668 8.14 24.75 -19.27
C HIS A 668 7.97 26.16 -18.67
N GLY A 669 9.06 26.91 -18.48
CA GLY A 669 9.02 28.28 -17.96
C GLY A 669 8.58 28.38 -16.49
N VAL A 670 8.95 27.41 -15.66
CA VAL A 670 8.61 27.35 -14.22
C VAL A 670 9.88 27.24 -13.36
N GLY A 671 9.83 27.78 -12.14
CA GLY A 671 10.91 27.76 -11.16
C GLY A 671 10.51 27.15 -9.81
N GLU A 672 11.47 27.13 -8.89
CA GLU A 672 11.26 26.66 -7.51
C GLU A 672 10.10 27.41 -6.83
N GLY A 673 9.15 26.66 -6.25
CA GLY A 673 8.01 27.22 -5.53
C GLY A 673 6.84 27.67 -6.40
N ASP A 674 6.99 27.72 -7.73
CA ASP A 674 5.88 28.05 -8.63
C ASP A 674 4.77 27.01 -8.52
N VAL A 675 3.51 27.46 -8.61
CA VAL A 675 2.38 26.55 -8.71
C VAL A 675 2.15 26.21 -10.18
N VAL A 676 2.00 24.91 -10.45
CA VAL A 676 1.73 24.37 -11.78
C VAL A 676 0.43 23.60 -11.78
N ARG A 677 -0.17 23.51 -12.96
CA ARG A 677 -1.26 22.57 -13.23
C ARG A 677 -0.70 21.37 -13.99
N LEU A 678 -0.82 20.20 -13.39
CA LEU A 678 -0.59 18.93 -14.07
C LEU A 678 -1.91 18.45 -14.67
N ARG A 679 -1.89 17.97 -15.91
CA ARG A 679 -3.06 17.45 -16.62
C ARG A 679 -2.76 16.09 -17.24
N SER A 680 -3.72 15.18 -17.19
CA SER A 680 -3.71 13.92 -17.93
C SER A 680 -5.02 13.78 -18.72
N ALA A 681 -5.23 12.61 -19.36
CA ALA A 681 -6.46 12.31 -20.07
C ALA A 681 -7.71 12.24 -19.15
N VAL A 682 -7.53 11.97 -17.85
CA VAL A 682 -8.65 11.75 -16.91
C VAL A 682 -8.92 12.93 -15.98
N GLY A 683 -7.98 13.89 -15.85
CA GLY A 683 -8.17 15.00 -14.92
C GLY A 683 -6.96 15.93 -14.78
N SER A 684 -6.99 16.77 -13.75
CA SER A 684 -5.91 17.69 -13.44
C SER A 684 -5.72 17.90 -11.94
N CYS A 685 -4.52 18.32 -11.53
CA CYS A 685 -4.28 18.82 -10.18
C CYS A 685 -3.34 20.01 -10.16
N LEU A 686 -3.39 20.80 -9.08
CA LEU A 686 -2.38 21.82 -8.78
C LEU A 686 -1.30 21.22 -7.89
N ALA A 687 -0.04 21.57 -8.15
CA ALA A 687 1.11 21.17 -7.35
C ALA A 687 2.13 22.32 -7.29
N ALA A 688 3.01 22.32 -6.28
CA ALA A 688 4.09 23.30 -6.18
C ALA A 688 5.42 22.70 -6.65
N VAL A 689 6.16 23.40 -7.49
CA VAL A 689 7.41 22.90 -8.07
C VAL A 689 8.51 22.84 -7.01
N VAL A 690 9.20 21.71 -6.96
CA VAL A 690 10.49 21.53 -6.28
C VAL A 690 11.51 21.05 -7.30
N LEU A 691 12.58 21.81 -7.52
CA LEU A 691 13.61 21.45 -8.50
C LEU A 691 14.48 20.33 -7.94
N SER A 692 14.72 19.29 -8.74
CA SER A 692 15.53 18.14 -8.32
C SER A 692 16.20 17.44 -9.50
N ASP A 693 17.53 17.41 -9.50
CA ASP A 693 18.34 16.66 -10.47
C ASP A 693 18.33 15.13 -10.22
N ALA A 694 17.80 14.71 -9.06
CA ALA A 694 17.59 13.31 -8.71
C ALA A 694 16.38 12.68 -9.42
N VAL A 695 15.65 13.45 -10.24
CA VAL A 695 14.58 12.96 -11.11
C VAL A 695 15.10 12.94 -12.56
N ARG A 696 14.89 11.85 -13.28
CA ARG A 696 15.24 11.74 -14.71
C ARG A 696 14.57 12.86 -15.54
N PRO A 697 15.26 13.49 -16.51
CA PRO A 697 14.61 14.37 -17.49
C PRO A 697 13.44 13.70 -18.22
N GLY A 698 12.35 14.43 -18.45
CA GLY A 698 11.09 13.93 -18.99
C GLY A 698 10.21 13.20 -17.97
N VAL A 699 10.59 13.23 -16.69
CA VAL A 699 9.85 12.63 -15.57
C VAL A 699 9.54 13.71 -14.52
N VAL A 700 8.33 13.66 -13.97
CA VAL A 700 7.94 14.41 -12.77
C VAL A 700 7.51 13.43 -11.68
N GLN A 701 7.72 13.80 -10.42
CA GLN A 701 7.36 12.97 -9.27
C GLN A 701 6.44 13.75 -8.35
N LEU A 702 5.22 13.23 -8.13
CA LEU A 702 4.25 13.79 -7.19
C LEU A 702 3.77 12.64 -6.29
N SER A 703 4.14 12.70 -5.01
CA SER A 703 3.84 11.62 -4.08
C SER A 703 2.33 11.53 -3.81
N THR A 704 1.82 10.32 -3.57
CA THR A 704 0.45 10.17 -3.10
C THR A 704 0.28 10.78 -1.69
N GLY A 705 -0.96 11.02 -1.27
CA GLY A 705 -1.29 11.25 0.15
C GLY A 705 -1.97 12.57 0.46
N ALA A 706 -1.78 13.61 -0.36
CA ALA A 706 -2.56 14.83 -0.25
C ALA A 706 -4.06 14.50 -0.32
N TRP A 707 -4.85 15.01 0.62
CA TRP A 707 -6.30 14.76 0.62
C TRP A 707 -6.93 15.34 -0.63
N PHE A 708 -7.76 14.53 -1.29
CA PHE A 708 -8.45 14.95 -2.51
C PHE A 708 -9.38 16.13 -2.24
N ASP A 709 -9.20 17.22 -2.99
CA ASP A 709 -9.93 18.47 -2.82
C ASP A 709 -10.53 18.95 -4.15
N PRO A 710 -11.79 18.58 -4.43
CA PRO A 710 -12.49 18.99 -5.65
C PRO A 710 -13.23 20.32 -5.50
N SER A 711 -12.85 21.20 -4.57
CA SER A 711 -13.64 22.40 -4.24
C SER A 711 -13.63 23.53 -5.29
N ALA A 712 -12.73 23.49 -6.27
CA ALA A 712 -12.67 24.43 -7.39
C ALA A 712 -12.55 23.68 -8.73
N PRO A 713 -13.61 22.93 -9.13
CA PRO A 713 -13.56 22.02 -10.27
C PRO A 713 -13.31 22.73 -11.61
N GLU A 714 -13.63 24.02 -11.71
CA GLU A 714 -13.32 24.89 -12.86
C GLU A 714 -11.81 25.18 -13.01
N THR A 715 -11.06 25.04 -11.91
CA THR A 715 -9.60 25.21 -11.90
C THR A 715 -8.88 23.88 -12.12
N ALA A 716 -9.20 22.88 -11.31
CA ALA A 716 -8.62 21.54 -11.41
C ALA A 716 -9.50 20.47 -10.75
N THR A 717 -9.34 19.21 -11.16
CA THR A 717 -9.99 18.07 -10.49
C THR A 717 -9.60 17.98 -9.01
N CYS A 718 -8.34 18.32 -8.68
CA CYS A 718 -7.85 18.43 -7.31
C CYS A 718 -6.96 19.67 -7.11
N VAL A 719 -7.36 20.61 -6.25
CA VAL A 719 -6.58 21.84 -6.01
C VAL A 719 -5.41 21.67 -5.05
N HIS A 720 -5.34 20.53 -4.37
CA HIS A 720 -4.37 20.25 -3.31
C HIS A 720 -3.12 19.50 -3.81
N GLY A 721 -3.26 18.70 -4.87
CA GLY A 721 -2.15 17.93 -5.46
C GLY A 721 -2.18 16.43 -5.18
N ASN A 722 -3.37 15.83 -5.15
CA ASN A 722 -3.48 14.37 -5.12
C ASN A 722 -3.24 13.79 -6.54
N PRO A 723 -2.18 12.99 -6.77
CA PRO A 723 -1.85 12.48 -8.10
C PRO A 723 -2.89 11.49 -8.64
N ASN A 724 -3.72 10.86 -7.79
CA ASN A 724 -4.76 9.94 -8.28
C ASN A 724 -5.93 10.64 -8.98
N ALA A 725 -5.97 11.98 -8.96
CA ALA A 725 -6.82 12.74 -9.87
C ALA A 725 -6.33 12.71 -11.34
N LEU A 726 -5.12 12.18 -11.58
CA LEU A 726 -4.45 12.11 -12.89
C LEU A 726 -4.24 10.67 -13.38
N THR A 727 -4.30 9.68 -12.50
CA THR A 727 -3.96 8.28 -12.83
C THR A 727 -5.16 7.57 -13.44
N HIS A 728 -4.89 6.71 -14.42
CA HIS A 728 -5.92 5.92 -15.08
C HIS A 728 -6.41 4.78 -14.20
N ASP A 729 -7.72 4.57 -14.16
CA ASP A 729 -8.33 3.43 -13.49
C ASP A 729 -8.51 2.26 -14.45
N THR A 730 -7.40 1.55 -14.68
CA THR A 730 -7.33 0.34 -15.52
C THR A 730 -6.60 -0.78 -14.78
N GLY A 731 -6.96 -2.04 -15.08
CA GLY A 731 -6.26 -3.20 -14.54
C GLY A 731 -4.88 -3.39 -15.18
N THR A 732 -3.95 -4.03 -14.46
CA THR A 732 -2.62 -4.39 -15.00
C THR A 732 -2.73 -5.30 -16.23
N SER A 733 -3.53 -6.36 -16.15
CA SER A 733 -3.90 -7.29 -17.22
C SER A 733 -5.13 -8.11 -16.81
N ARG A 734 -5.67 -8.92 -17.72
CA ARG A 734 -6.71 -9.93 -17.43
C ARG A 734 -6.26 -11.03 -16.47
N LEU A 735 -4.96 -11.22 -16.26
CA LEU A 735 -4.48 -12.21 -15.28
C LEU A 735 -4.79 -11.77 -13.84
N SER A 736 -4.65 -10.47 -13.54
CA SER A 736 -4.65 -10.03 -12.14
C SER A 736 -5.50 -8.81 -11.82
N HIS A 737 -5.82 -7.97 -12.81
CA HIS A 737 -6.51 -6.70 -12.60
C HIS A 737 -5.95 -5.90 -11.40
N GLY A 738 -4.63 -5.87 -11.27
CA GLY A 738 -3.95 -5.06 -10.25
C GLY A 738 -4.06 -3.57 -10.54
N CYS A 739 -3.75 -2.75 -9.53
CA CYS A 739 -3.74 -1.29 -9.65
C CYS A 739 -2.62 -0.81 -10.59
N THR A 740 -2.91 0.21 -11.40
CA THR A 740 -1.97 0.84 -12.35
C THR A 740 -1.56 2.27 -11.96
N GLY A 741 -1.85 2.68 -10.72
CA GLY A 741 -1.69 4.06 -10.24
C GLY A 741 -0.25 4.55 -10.04
N GLN A 742 0.79 3.77 -10.32
CA GLN A 742 2.19 4.22 -10.15
C GLN A 742 2.64 5.16 -11.27
N LEU A 743 2.20 4.91 -12.50
CA LEU A 743 2.67 5.58 -13.71
C LEU A 743 1.48 6.14 -14.49
N THR A 744 1.55 7.41 -14.85
CA THR A 744 0.62 8.03 -15.80
C THR A 744 1.36 9.07 -16.63
N ARG A 745 0.78 9.49 -17.76
CA ARG A 745 1.35 10.57 -18.57
C ARG A 745 0.71 11.90 -18.20
N VAL A 746 1.51 12.97 -18.18
CA VAL A 746 1.03 14.32 -17.88
C VAL A 746 1.62 15.40 -18.78
N ALA A 747 0.88 16.49 -18.90
CA ALA A 747 1.37 17.79 -19.34
C ALA A 747 1.53 18.69 -18.11
N LEU A 748 2.59 19.50 -18.11
CA LEU A 748 2.89 20.49 -17.08
C LEU A 748 2.69 21.89 -17.64
N GLU A 749 1.85 22.68 -16.98
CA GLU A 749 1.51 24.05 -17.36
C GLU A 749 1.75 25.00 -16.17
N PRO A 750 2.38 26.17 -16.35
CA PRO A 750 2.42 27.22 -15.32
C PRO A 750 1.00 27.63 -14.92
N TYR A 751 0.75 27.84 -13.62
CA TYR A 751 -0.52 28.38 -13.14
C TYR A 751 -0.37 29.81 -12.63
N THR A 752 -0.91 30.76 -13.39
CA THR A 752 -0.84 32.21 -13.09
C THR A 752 -2.15 32.81 -12.59
N GLY A 753 -3.20 31.99 -12.46
CA GLY A 753 -4.51 32.42 -11.95
C GLY A 753 -4.52 32.64 -10.43
N PRO A 754 -5.59 33.24 -9.89
CA PRO A 754 -5.77 33.32 -8.44
C PRO A 754 -5.84 31.93 -7.81
N LEU A 755 -4.96 31.65 -6.85
CA LEU A 755 -4.91 30.34 -6.20
C LEU A 755 -6.16 30.09 -5.35
N PRO A 756 -6.98 29.07 -5.64
CA PRO A 756 -8.11 28.71 -4.78
C PRO A 756 -7.60 28.23 -3.40
N PRO A 757 -8.31 28.46 -2.30
CA PRO A 757 -7.91 27.92 -1.01
C PRO A 757 -8.04 26.39 -0.99
N VAL A 758 -7.13 25.70 -0.29
CA VAL A 758 -7.28 24.27 0.00
C VAL A 758 -8.26 24.10 1.15
N ARG A 759 -9.38 23.44 0.89
CA ARG A 759 -10.49 23.18 1.82
C ARG A 759 -10.52 21.74 2.33
N ALA A 760 -9.58 20.89 1.90
CA ALA A 760 -9.53 19.48 2.31
C ALA A 760 -9.58 19.28 3.84
N TYR A 761 -9.03 20.21 4.62
CA TYR A 761 -8.97 20.15 6.09
C TYR A 761 -10.13 20.89 6.79
N GLU A 762 -11.00 21.58 6.06
CA GLU A 762 -12.13 22.32 6.61
C GLU A 762 -13.37 21.42 6.71
N PRO A 763 -14.15 21.42 7.81
CA PRO A 763 -15.41 20.69 7.85
C PRO A 763 -16.30 21.03 6.64
N PRO A 764 -17.14 20.09 6.16
CA PRO A 764 -18.11 20.36 5.09
C PRO A 764 -18.95 21.63 5.34
N ALA A 765 -19.33 22.30 4.26
CA ALA A 765 -20.10 23.54 4.34
C ALA A 765 -21.40 23.34 5.14
N GLY A 766 -21.70 24.29 6.03
CA GLY A 766 -22.86 24.22 6.92
C GLY A 766 -22.57 23.63 8.31
N ILE A 767 -21.46 22.90 8.48
CA ILE A 767 -21.00 22.45 9.79
C ILE A 767 -20.20 23.58 10.45
N ARG A 768 -20.75 24.20 11.51
CA ARG A 768 -20.01 25.19 12.30
C ARG A 768 -18.93 24.46 13.10
N GLY A 769 -17.66 24.59 12.71
CA GLY A 769 -16.56 24.20 13.56
C GLY A 769 -16.61 25.01 14.87
N LYS A 770 -16.65 24.33 16.02
CA LYS A 770 -16.30 24.99 17.28
C LYS A 770 -14.80 25.36 17.17
N ARG A 771 -14.51 26.65 16.99
CA ARG A 771 -13.14 27.17 17.08
C ARG A 771 -12.65 27.08 18.51
#